data_AF-A0A1W5D4T8-F1
#
_entry.id   AF-A0A1W5D4T8-F1
#
_cell.length_a   1.000
_cell.length_b   1.000
_cell.length_c   1.000
_cell.angle_alpha   90.00
_cell.angle_beta   90.00
_cell.angle_gamma   90.00
#
_symmetry.space_group_name_H-M   'P 1'
#
loop_
_entity.id
_entity.type
_entity.pdbx_description
1 polymer ?
#
loop_
_entity_poly.entity_id
_entity_poly.type
_entity_poly.pdbx_seq_one_letter_code
_entity_poly.pdbx_strand_id
1 'polypeptide(L)'
;MFSKTLLAAASIAAFGLSTVSAIPTISVVGSKFFTSDGHQFYIKGVAYQPGPDDPLINSDQCQLDAKAMQDLGANTIRVYHVDPSGNHDGCMSAFANAGIYLFVDLDTFTTQITQESPTWNQTQLTLFEKVLDAFQQYNNTAGVFVGNEVITMANGSDSSPYIKAAARDIKAYRNSKKYRNIPVGYSAADIAELRPMLQNYLACGSNTSESLDFFSLNAYEWCGSSSYTVSGYSMLEQNATGYNIPIFFSETGCNTVPPRTFEDQSAIFGSQMQDTWSGAIIYQWVEETNNYGLVSYGSATVTASVTSWPASGTPMPVSPDYQNLKSQWATLTPSGVALSAYSASASSLTPPTCPSSTPGGWLIDGNPPLPTVGQTLNRATGTGATATATTSSPSATATKKGNASGGKEMAEQVSWGIREAIHQKSLSGYRTPSSFSSPYASELASSEKPLLAPPYTTATGTKVPDHHGWTNTSFHLLVPASESNPNLCKTLLSSFLLDYPPPTLINYGKTFEGNGWDKGTHTGKIRGVYDYLRDAKQFKDDDLVLVIDGYDIWFQLPPEVMIKRYRSIVRAANERLRRQYGMISRKKPWEGDQVERVQMYSQKVVYGADKLCWPNPAEDPACAALPLSTLPIDVYGPQTDKDREGFLNRPRYLNSGTVIGPVADIRAIYERALQKVDEEDRGTIGDQFVFAEIFGEQEVQRQVTRSTSQGAGGRWLDWLSNALGTSPPFNDTMNNMTVVPGQRYEFGLGLDYESQLFQTMTHSASDVDFLFYNDTGHLNNLHETHHYASTRLLRLPSDIRHASPPAGRTHGPDDPDAAALTGSTPNVPALPGNTTWFTLPLATNVVVPSIPTLLHFNGDKSMLDSWWPKLWFQPFSRSLLRATDGGIDADVPVGDALGLREP
;
A
#
# COMPACT_ATOMS: atom_id res chain seq x y z
N MET A 1 14.51 27.56 95.25
CA MET A 1 14.97 28.65 94.36
C MET A 1 15.74 28.02 93.21
N PHE A 2 15.24 28.17 91.97
CA PHE A 2 15.92 27.96 90.67
C PHE A 2 16.53 26.55 90.41
N SER A 3 16.62 25.97 89.21
CA SER A 3 16.08 26.14 87.86
C SER A 3 16.71 25.01 87.01
N LYS A 4 16.11 24.70 85.85
CA LYS A 4 16.76 24.17 84.63
C LYS A 4 17.09 22.67 84.46
N THR A 5 16.32 22.10 83.53
CA THR A 5 16.77 21.39 82.30
C THR A 5 17.50 20.06 82.41
N LEU A 6 16.84 18.97 82.01
CA LEU A 6 17.38 17.90 81.15
C LEU A 6 16.26 16.90 80.80
N LEU A 7 15.64 17.08 79.63
CA LEU A 7 14.83 16.05 78.97
C LEU A 7 15.78 15.18 78.16
N ALA A 8 15.97 13.94 78.60
CA ALA A 8 16.62 12.90 77.84
C ALA A 8 15.62 12.22 76.91
N ALA A 9 16.11 11.92 75.71
CA ALA A 9 15.41 11.36 74.58
C ALA A 9 14.76 9.99 74.86
N ALA A 10 13.53 9.83 74.38
CA ALA A 10 12.99 8.54 73.98
C ALA A 10 12.35 8.71 72.60
N SER A 11 13.17 8.45 71.57
CA SER A 11 12.77 8.38 70.18
C SER A 11 11.85 7.17 69.98
N ILE A 12 10.55 7.40 69.82
CA ILE A 12 9.65 6.42 69.21
C ILE A 12 9.71 6.66 67.71
N ALA A 13 10.43 5.77 67.01
CA ALA A 13 10.41 5.67 65.56
C ALA A 13 9.01 5.25 65.10
N ALA A 14 8.17 6.22 64.76
CA ALA A 14 7.01 5.97 63.91
C ALA A 14 7.53 5.77 62.48
N PHE A 15 7.84 4.52 62.13
CA PHE A 15 7.88 4.12 60.73
C PHE A 15 6.48 4.35 60.18
N GLY A 16 6.30 5.44 59.42
CA GLY A 16 5.16 5.58 58.54
C GLY A 16 5.17 4.41 57.57
N LEU A 17 4.29 3.45 57.78
CA LEU A 17 3.92 2.46 56.78
C LEU A 17 3.31 3.25 55.62
N SER A 18 4.12 3.60 54.63
CA SER A 18 3.64 3.98 53.31
C SER A 18 2.92 2.75 52.75
N THR A 19 1.61 2.68 52.92
CA THR A 19 0.80 1.70 52.21
C THR A 19 0.92 2.03 50.72
N VAL A 20 1.77 1.29 50.00
CA VAL A 20 1.77 1.29 48.54
C VAL A 20 0.42 0.72 48.14
N SER A 21 -0.54 1.60 47.83
CA SER A 21 -1.83 1.17 47.28
C SER A 21 -1.58 0.77 45.83
N ALA A 22 -1.98 -0.44 45.46
CA ALA A 22 -1.90 -0.87 44.07
C ALA A 22 -2.76 0.06 43.20
N ILE A 23 -2.31 0.36 41.97
CA ILE A 23 -3.05 1.20 41.02
C ILE A 23 -4.51 0.72 40.91
N PRO A 24 -5.51 1.63 40.95
CA PRO A 24 -6.93 1.26 40.82
C PRO A 24 -7.18 0.45 39.55
N THR A 25 -7.98 -0.61 39.62
CA THR A 25 -8.29 -1.41 38.42
C THR A 25 -9.34 -0.72 37.57
N ILE A 26 -9.31 -0.92 36.24
CA ILE A 26 -10.36 -0.45 35.33
C ILE A 26 -11.49 -1.48 35.21
N SER A 27 -12.73 -0.99 35.18
CA SER A 27 -13.94 -1.75 34.87
C SER A 27 -14.85 -0.98 33.90
N VAL A 28 -15.78 -1.71 33.29
CA VAL A 28 -16.80 -1.14 32.41
C VAL A 28 -18.13 -1.07 33.15
N VAL A 29 -18.77 0.10 33.11
CA VAL A 29 -20.16 0.29 33.57
C VAL A 29 -20.88 1.07 32.48
N GLY A 30 -21.93 0.46 31.89
CA GLY A 30 -22.56 1.01 30.69
C GLY A 30 -21.54 1.32 29.59
N SER A 31 -21.66 2.49 28.97
CA SER A 31 -20.75 2.95 27.92
C SER A 31 -19.48 3.68 28.39
N LYS A 32 -19.07 3.53 29.66
CA LYS A 32 -17.90 4.26 30.21
C LYS A 32 -16.97 3.33 31.00
N PHE A 33 -15.67 3.66 30.96
CA PHE A 33 -14.67 3.06 31.84
C PHE A 33 -14.62 3.78 33.19
N PHE A 34 -14.41 3.02 34.26
CA PHE A 34 -14.23 3.56 35.61
C PHE A 34 -13.04 2.90 36.31
N THR A 35 -12.30 3.70 37.05
CA THR A 35 -11.34 3.22 38.04
C THR A 35 -12.09 2.64 39.26
N SER A 36 -11.48 1.72 39.98
CA SER A 36 -12.10 1.07 41.16
C SER A 36 -12.38 2.02 42.33
N ASP A 37 -11.81 3.22 42.32
CA ASP A 37 -12.11 4.31 43.26
C ASP A 37 -13.27 5.23 42.78
N GLY A 38 -13.84 4.96 41.60
CA GLY A 38 -15.11 5.52 41.15
C GLY A 38 -15.02 6.72 40.21
N HIS A 39 -13.86 6.99 39.63
CA HIS A 39 -13.67 8.05 38.63
C HIS A 39 -13.82 7.51 37.21
N GLN A 40 -14.48 8.28 36.33
CA GLN A 40 -14.49 7.92 34.90
C GLN A 40 -13.07 8.00 34.35
N PHE A 41 -12.68 6.97 33.61
CA PHE A 41 -11.37 6.86 32.99
C PHE A 41 -11.44 7.24 31.51
N TYR A 42 -10.57 8.16 31.09
CA TYR A 42 -10.36 8.54 29.69
C TYR A 42 -8.97 8.12 29.25
N ILE A 43 -8.88 7.48 28.09
CA ILE A 43 -7.65 6.97 27.50
C ILE A 43 -6.89 8.13 26.85
N LYS A 44 -5.73 8.48 27.39
CA LYS A 44 -4.67 9.24 26.71
C LYS A 44 -3.52 8.27 26.45
N GLY A 45 -3.61 7.56 25.33
CA GLY A 45 -2.76 6.41 25.07
C GLY A 45 -1.70 6.61 24.01
N VAL A 46 -0.68 5.74 24.02
CA VAL A 46 0.28 5.59 22.91
C VAL A 46 0.43 4.11 22.54
N ALA A 47 0.55 3.81 21.26
CA ALA A 47 0.90 2.47 20.79
C ALA A 47 2.38 2.17 21.11
N TYR A 48 2.67 1.06 21.80
CA TYR A 48 3.99 0.69 22.30
C TYR A 48 4.41 -0.70 21.82
N GLN A 49 4.93 -0.76 20.59
CA GLN A 49 5.36 -2.01 19.94
C GLN A 49 6.52 -1.75 18.99
N PRO A 50 7.78 -1.74 19.48
CA PRO A 50 8.97 -1.63 18.65
C PRO A 50 9.21 -2.95 17.92
N GLY A 51 8.71 -3.08 16.70
CA GLY A 51 8.82 -4.31 15.92
C GLY A 51 8.03 -5.51 16.48
N PRO A 52 8.34 -6.74 16.02
CA PRO A 52 7.50 -7.93 16.27
C PRO A 52 7.69 -8.58 17.64
N ASP A 53 8.74 -8.21 18.38
CA ASP A 53 9.09 -8.82 19.67
C ASP A 53 8.27 -8.22 20.82
N ASP A 54 8.15 -8.96 21.93
CA ASP A 54 7.45 -8.49 23.15
C ASP A 54 8.20 -7.31 23.80
N PRO A 55 7.62 -6.10 23.88
CA PRO A 55 8.28 -4.96 24.51
C PRO A 55 8.23 -4.97 26.04
N LEU A 56 7.42 -5.83 26.64
CA LEU A 56 7.13 -5.84 28.07
C LEU A 56 8.07 -6.77 28.87
N ILE A 57 9.18 -7.20 28.28
CA ILE A 57 10.18 -8.07 28.94
C ILE A 57 11.43 -7.32 29.42
N ASN A 58 11.68 -6.09 28.93
CA ASN A 58 12.85 -5.31 29.30
C ASN A 58 12.51 -4.24 30.35
N SER A 59 12.66 -4.60 31.62
CA SER A 59 12.25 -3.76 32.76
C SER A 59 12.94 -2.39 32.81
N ASP A 60 14.23 -2.32 32.48
CA ASP A 60 14.99 -1.06 32.51
C ASP A 60 14.48 -0.12 31.42
N GLN A 61 14.20 -0.65 30.23
CA GLN A 61 13.67 0.14 29.13
C GLN A 61 12.25 0.62 29.42
N CYS A 62 11.38 -0.26 29.92
CA CYS A 62 10.03 0.10 30.34
C CYS A 62 10.02 1.21 31.39
N GLN A 63 11.00 1.28 32.30
CA GLN A 63 11.11 2.38 33.27
C GLN A 63 11.45 3.72 32.61
N LEU A 64 12.35 3.72 31.63
CA LEU A 64 12.71 4.93 30.89
C LEU A 64 11.53 5.44 30.07
N ASP A 65 10.84 4.54 29.37
CA ASP A 65 9.69 4.87 28.54
C ASP A 65 8.48 5.29 29.39
N ALA A 66 8.15 4.56 30.46
CA ALA A 66 7.07 4.91 31.36
C ALA A 66 7.24 6.31 31.95
N LYS A 67 8.48 6.69 32.32
CA LYS A 67 8.79 8.04 32.79
C LYS A 67 8.55 9.11 31.72
N ALA A 68 8.98 8.85 30.47
CA ALA A 68 8.79 9.79 29.37
C ALA A 68 7.33 9.87 28.91
N MET A 69 6.57 8.77 28.97
CA MET A 69 5.13 8.72 28.71
C MET A 69 4.35 9.46 29.80
N GLN A 70 4.74 9.32 31.06
CA GLN A 70 4.16 10.10 32.16
C GLN A 70 4.41 11.60 31.96
N ASP A 71 5.62 12.01 31.55
CA ASP A 71 5.92 13.41 31.23
C ASP A 71 5.15 13.94 30.01
N LEU A 72 4.87 13.07 29.02
CA LEU A 72 3.99 13.39 27.90
C LEU A 72 2.53 13.61 28.34
N GLY A 73 2.11 13.01 29.46
CA GLY A 73 0.74 13.02 29.96
C GLY A 73 -0.07 11.79 29.53
N ALA A 74 0.58 10.73 29.05
CA ALA A 74 -0.07 9.47 28.72
C ALA A 74 -0.43 8.70 30.01
N ASN A 75 -1.58 8.01 29.97
CA ASN A 75 -2.04 7.11 31.03
C ASN A 75 -2.32 5.69 30.53
N THR A 76 -2.08 5.43 29.24
CA THR A 76 -2.39 4.15 28.60
C THR A 76 -1.32 3.78 27.58
N ILE A 77 -1.01 2.49 27.46
CA ILE A 77 -0.30 1.92 26.33
C ILE A 77 -1.14 0.83 25.68
N ARG A 78 -1.00 0.70 24.36
CA ARG A 78 -1.46 -0.49 23.61
C ARG A 78 -0.26 -1.30 23.16
N VAL A 79 -0.29 -2.61 23.40
CA VAL A 79 0.75 -3.56 22.97
C VAL A 79 0.09 -4.64 22.12
N TYR A 80 0.60 -4.86 20.92
CA TYR A 80 -0.03 -5.71 19.91
C TYR A 80 0.43 -7.17 20.02
N HIS A 81 1.66 -7.41 20.46
CA HIS A 81 2.24 -8.75 20.57
C HIS A 81 3.07 -8.90 21.83
N VAL A 82 2.82 -10.01 22.53
CA VAL A 82 3.51 -10.39 23.76
C VAL A 82 3.84 -11.88 23.74
N ASP A 83 4.93 -12.26 24.41
CA ASP A 83 5.27 -13.64 24.69
C ASP A 83 4.63 -14.02 26.04
N PRO A 84 3.58 -14.86 26.07
CA PRO A 84 2.93 -15.24 27.33
C PRO A 84 3.82 -16.04 28.29
N SER A 85 4.98 -16.50 27.84
CA SER A 85 6.00 -17.16 28.69
C SER A 85 7.06 -16.20 29.23
N GLY A 86 7.07 -14.95 28.76
CA GLY A 86 7.95 -13.89 29.23
C GLY A 86 7.67 -13.48 30.69
N ASN A 87 8.64 -12.81 31.31
CA ASN A 87 8.45 -12.19 32.62
C ASN A 87 8.13 -10.70 32.45
N HIS A 88 6.89 -10.33 32.72
CA HIS A 88 6.39 -8.96 32.56
C HIS A 88 6.37 -8.15 33.85
N ASP A 89 6.73 -8.74 35.00
CA ASP A 89 6.54 -8.12 36.33
C ASP A 89 7.18 -6.73 36.44
N GLY A 90 8.42 -6.59 35.94
CA GLY A 90 9.16 -5.34 36.05
C GLY A 90 8.62 -4.24 35.13
N CYS A 91 8.21 -4.58 33.90
CA CYS A 91 7.58 -3.63 32.99
C CYS A 91 6.19 -3.21 33.48
N MET A 92 5.36 -4.17 33.88
CA MET A 92 4.02 -3.89 34.39
C MET A 92 4.07 -3.04 35.66
N SER A 93 5.04 -3.29 36.55
CA SER A 93 5.29 -2.45 37.72
C SER A 93 5.77 -1.04 37.34
N ALA A 94 6.65 -0.90 36.34
CA ALA A 94 7.12 0.41 35.87
C ALA A 94 5.97 1.27 35.33
N PHE A 95 5.11 0.70 34.48
CA PHE A 95 3.94 1.39 33.96
C PHE A 95 2.91 1.69 35.07
N ALA A 96 2.63 0.74 35.97
CA ALA A 96 1.73 0.97 37.10
C ALA A 96 2.19 2.12 38.01
N ASN A 97 3.49 2.18 38.32
CA ASN A 97 4.08 3.26 39.11
C ASN A 97 4.01 4.62 38.40
N ALA A 98 4.00 4.62 37.07
CA ALA A 98 3.79 5.81 36.25
C ALA A 98 2.31 6.20 36.09
N GLY A 99 1.37 5.39 36.59
CA GLY A 99 -0.08 5.58 36.39
C GLY A 99 -0.58 5.17 35.00
N ILE A 100 0.16 4.27 34.33
CA ILE A 100 -0.08 3.84 32.95
C ILE A 100 -0.72 2.45 32.92
N TYR A 101 -1.84 2.34 32.20
CA TYR A 101 -2.60 1.13 31.98
C TYR A 101 -2.26 0.44 30.66
N LEU A 102 -2.38 -0.88 30.61
CA LEU A 102 -2.15 -1.70 29.43
C LEU A 102 -3.48 -2.14 28.81
N PHE A 103 -3.64 -1.88 27.52
CA PHE A 103 -4.51 -2.66 26.64
C PHE A 103 -3.63 -3.59 25.79
N VAL A 104 -3.91 -4.90 25.82
CA VAL A 104 -3.06 -5.90 25.15
C VAL A 104 -3.89 -6.74 24.18
N ASP A 105 -3.37 -6.92 22.98
CA ASP A 105 -3.95 -7.81 21.99
C ASP A 105 -3.60 -9.27 22.34
N LEU A 106 -4.59 -10.17 22.28
CA LEU A 106 -4.42 -11.58 22.67
C LEU A 106 -3.84 -12.45 21.56
N ASP A 107 -3.90 -11.98 20.31
CA ASP A 107 -3.38 -12.68 19.16
C ASP A 107 -1.86 -12.50 18.99
N THR A 108 -1.31 -13.44 18.25
CA THR A 108 0.05 -13.42 17.74
C THR A 108 -0.03 -13.40 16.22
N PHE A 109 1.07 -13.11 15.54
CA PHE A 109 1.17 -13.20 14.06
C PHE A 109 0.67 -14.54 13.47
N THR A 110 0.61 -15.60 14.27
CA THR A 110 0.17 -16.93 13.83
C THR A 110 -1.24 -17.32 14.27
N THR A 111 -1.90 -16.51 15.12
CA THR A 111 -3.20 -16.82 15.71
C THR A 111 -4.29 -15.80 15.44
N GLN A 112 -3.98 -14.70 14.76
CA GLN A 112 -4.96 -13.71 14.32
C GLN A 112 -6.12 -14.34 13.56
N ILE A 113 -7.32 -13.82 13.75
CA ILE A 113 -8.47 -14.14 12.90
C ILE A 113 -8.25 -13.39 11.58
N THR A 114 -8.38 -14.08 10.45
CA THR A 114 -8.18 -13.46 9.12
C THR A 114 -9.52 -13.26 8.42
N GLN A 115 -9.64 -12.19 7.64
CA GLN A 115 -10.87 -11.88 6.89
C GLN A 115 -11.19 -12.92 5.81
N GLU A 116 -10.15 -13.47 5.20
CA GLU A 116 -10.22 -14.29 4.00
C GLU A 116 -10.78 -15.67 4.31
N SER A 117 -10.29 -16.25 5.39
CA SER A 117 -10.68 -17.56 5.92
C SER A 117 -10.84 -17.42 7.43
N PRO A 118 -11.93 -16.79 7.89
CA PRO A 118 -12.13 -16.59 9.31
C PRO A 118 -12.30 -17.95 9.97
N THR A 119 -11.39 -18.22 10.90
CA THR A 119 -11.43 -19.42 11.73
C THR A 119 -11.31 -19.00 13.18
N TRP A 120 -11.99 -19.76 14.04
CA TRP A 120 -11.82 -19.70 15.48
C TRP A 120 -11.64 -21.13 15.98
N ASN A 121 -10.39 -21.51 16.22
CA ASN A 121 -10.02 -22.90 16.50
C ASN A 121 -9.30 -23.04 17.86
N GLN A 122 -9.08 -24.29 18.27
CA GLN A 122 -8.51 -24.59 19.60
C GLN A 122 -7.10 -24.01 19.77
N THR A 123 -6.30 -23.92 18.71
CA THR A 123 -4.96 -23.33 18.77
C THR A 123 -5.03 -21.84 19.09
N GLN A 124 -5.93 -21.11 18.43
CA GLN A 124 -6.14 -19.68 18.69
C GLN A 124 -6.65 -19.46 20.12
N LEU A 125 -7.71 -20.19 20.52
CA LEU A 125 -8.24 -20.12 21.88
C LEU A 125 -7.15 -20.37 22.93
N THR A 126 -6.39 -21.47 22.79
CA THR A 126 -5.36 -21.85 23.76
C THR A 126 -4.26 -20.78 23.89
N LEU A 127 -3.88 -20.13 22.80
CA LEU A 127 -2.84 -19.09 22.85
C LEU A 127 -3.38 -17.78 23.43
N PHE A 128 -4.62 -17.39 23.11
CA PHE A 128 -5.27 -16.24 23.74
C PHE A 128 -5.45 -16.45 25.25
N GLU A 129 -5.82 -17.67 25.67
CA GLU A 129 -5.92 -18.05 27.08
C GLU A 129 -4.58 -17.88 27.82
N LYS A 130 -3.47 -18.26 27.18
CA LYS A 130 -2.12 -18.08 27.76
C LYS A 130 -1.75 -16.61 27.94
N VAL A 131 -2.04 -15.76 26.96
CA VAL A 131 -1.81 -14.31 27.09
C VAL A 131 -2.67 -13.74 28.21
N LEU A 132 -3.96 -14.11 28.28
CA LEU A 132 -4.83 -13.68 29.37
C LEU A 132 -4.31 -14.16 30.74
N ASP A 133 -3.86 -15.41 30.85
CA ASP A 133 -3.29 -15.96 32.09
C ASP A 133 -2.06 -15.16 32.56
N ALA A 134 -1.18 -14.77 31.63
CA ALA A 134 0.02 -13.99 31.93
C ALA A 134 -0.32 -12.57 32.45
N PHE A 135 -1.31 -11.90 31.84
CA PHE A 135 -1.57 -10.49 32.10
C PHE A 135 -2.70 -10.20 33.10
N GLN A 136 -3.59 -11.16 33.39
CA GLN A 136 -4.76 -10.90 34.25
C GLN A 136 -4.40 -10.50 35.69
N GLN A 137 -3.23 -10.94 36.16
CA GLN A 137 -2.74 -10.72 37.52
C GLN A 137 -2.37 -9.26 37.80
N TYR A 138 -2.11 -8.44 36.77
CA TYR A 138 -1.70 -7.06 36.94
C TYR A 138 -2.91 -6.12 37.03
N ASN A 139 -2.92 -5.25 38.05
CA ASN A 139 -4.02 -4.30 38.27
C ASN A 139 -4.15 -3.28 37.13
N ASN A 140 -3.05 -2.92 36.47
CA ASN A 140 -3.02 -1.99 35.35
C ASN A 140 -3.33 -2.65 34.00
N THR A 141 -3.66 -3.95 33.92
CA THR A 141 -4.27 -4.53 32.71
C THR A 141 -5.71 -4.02 32.58
N ALA A 142 -5.92 -3.01 31.74
CA ALA A 142 -7.20 -2.32 31.60
C ALA A 142 -8.19 -3.03 30.68
N GLY A 143 -7.69 -3.71 29.64
CA GLY A 143 -8.54 -4.42 28.68
C GLY A 143 -7.71 -5.33 27.77
N VAL A 144 -8.40 -6.24 27.08
CA VAL A 144 -7.78 -7.14 26.11
C VAL A 144 -8.52 -7.09 24.77
N PHE A 145 -7.79 -7.18 23.66
CA PHE A 145 -8.35 -7.26 22.32
C PHE A 145 -8.38 -8.71 21.82
N VAL A 146 -9.50 -9.15 21.24
CA VAL A 146 -9.61 -10.45 20.57
C VAL A 146 -9.30 -10.40 19.07
N GLY A 147 -8.93 -9.22 18.58
CA GLY A 147 -8.48 -9.02 17.21
C GLY A 147 -8.30 -7.54 16.89
N ASN A 148 -7.45 -7.30 15.90
CA ASN A 148 -7.14 -5.99 15.36
C ASN A 148 -7.32 -6.01 13.84
N GLU A 149 -8.18 -5.13 13.32
CA GLU A 149 -8.45 -4.98 11.88
C GLU A 149 -8.67 -6.31 11.16
N VAL A 150 -9.34 -7.27 11.82
CA VAL A 150 -9.72 -8.56 11.22
C VAL A 150 -10.52 -8.32 9.94
N ILE A 151 -11.27 -7.22 9.89
CA ILE A 151 -11.99 -6.75 8.71
C ILE A 151 -11.31 -5.49 8.18
N THR A 152 -10.72 -5.60 6.99
CA THR A 152 -9.99 -4.53 6.28
C THR A 152 -10.68 -4.06 5.01
N MET A 153 -11.78 -4.70 4.60
CA MET A 153 -12.55 -4.36 3.40
C MET A 153 -14.07 -4.44 3.64
N ALA A 154 -14.83 -3.68 2.86
CA ALA A 154 -16.30 -3.62 2.95
C ALA A 154 -17.00 -4.99 2.85
N ASN A 155 -16.44 -5.95 2.11
CA ASN A 155 -17.03 -7.29 1.97
C ASN A 155 -16.53 -8.32 3.02
N GLY A 156 -15.76 -7.90 4.02
CA GLY A 156 -15.24 -8.79 5.08
C GLY A 156 -16.15 -8.96 6.28
N SER A 157 -17.32 -8.33 6.30
CA SER A 157 -18.25 -8.36 7.45
C SER A 157 -18.73 -9.76 7.84
N ASP A 158 -18.60 -10.77 6.96
CA ASP A 158 -18.85 -12.18 7.25
C ASP A 158 -17.90 -12.79 8.29
N SER A 159 -16.79 -12.10 8.60
CA SER A 159 -15.84 -12.46 9.67
C SER A 159 -16.30 -12.00 11.06
N SER A 160 -17.28 -11.10 11.15
CA SER A 160 -17.76 -10.53 12.44
C SER A 160 -18.24 -11.57 13.46
N PRO A 161 -18.94 -12.67 13.08
CA PRO A 161 -19.34 -13.72 14.03
C PRO A 161 -18.15 -14.40 14.71
N TYR A 162 -16.99 -14.50 14.05
CA TYR A 162 -15.78 -15.10 14.62
C TYR A 162 -15.15 -14.21 15.68
N ILE A 163 -15.22 -12.89 15.50
CA ILE A 163 -14.80 -11.90 16.50
C ILE A 163 -15.67 -12.04 17.76
N LYS A 164 -17.01 -12.12 17.61
CA LYS A 164 -17.91 -12.36 18.76
C LYS A 164 -17.67 -13.72 19.41
N ALA A 165 -17.38 -14.77 18.63
CA ALA A 165 -17.07 -16.10 19.17
C ALA A 165 -15.80 -16.08 20.02
N ALA A 166 -14.75 -15.41 19.55
CA ALA A 166 -13.52 -15.22 20.33
C ALA A 166 -13.79 -14.46 21.64
N ALA A 167 -14.54 -13.35 21.58
CA ALA A 167 -14.93 -12.61 22.78
C ALA A 167 -15.72 -13.47 23.77
N ARG A 168 -16.73 -14.22 23.29
CA ARG A 168 -17.53 -15.15 24.09
C ARG A 168 -16.64 -16.16 24.83
N ASP A 169 -15.75 -16.81 24.11
CA ASP A 169 -14.95 -17.92 24.65
C ASP A 169 -13.87 -17.41 25.61
N ILE A 170 -13.24 -16.27 25.34
CA ILE A 170 -12.30 -15.62 26.26
C ILE A 170 -13.01 -15.13 27.53
N LYS A 171 -14.21 -14.54 27.42
CA LYS A 171 -15.03 -14.17 28.58
C LYS A 171 -15.42 -15.41 29.39
N ALA A 172 -15.79 -16.51 28.73
CA ALA A 172 -16.11 -17.77 29.39
C ALA A 172 -14.91 -18.35 30.14
N TYR A 173 -13.73 -18.38 29.51
CA TYR A 173 -12.48 -18.82 30.15
C TYR A 173 -12.13 -17.97 31.37
N ARG A 174 -12.08 -16.64 31.20
CA ARG A 174 -11.84 -15.65 32.27
C ARG A 174 -12.73 -15.91 33.49
N ASN A 175 -14.03 -16.08 33.25
CA ASN A 175 -15.01 -16.31 34.30
C ASN A 175 -14.85 -17.70 34.95
N SER A 176 -14.53 -18.74 34.18
CA SER A 176 -14.29 -20.11 34.70
C SER A 176 -13.09 -20.16 35.66
N LYS A 177 -12.08 -19.32 35.39
CA LYS A 177 -10.89 -19.16 36.24
C LYS A 177 -11.11 -18.23 37.43
N LYS A 178 -12.26 -17.55 37.50
CA LYS A 178 -12.59 -16.52 38.49
C LYS A 178 -11.59 -15.35 38.48
N TYR A 179 -11.07 -15.01 37.30
CA TYR A 179 -10.25 -13.82 37.14
C TYR A 179 -11.08 -12.55 37.33
N ARG A 180 -10.39 -11.42 37.54
CA ARG A 180 -11.01 -10.10 37.47
C ARG A 180 -11.74 -9.95 36.13
N ASN A 181 -12.87 -9.24 36.12
CA ASN A 181 -13.65 -8.96 34.92
C ASN A 181 -12.94 -7.93 34.02
N ILE A 182 -11.77 -8.30 33.48
CA ILE A 182 -11.00 -7.51 32.52
C ILE A 182 -11.83 -7.41 31.23
N PRO A 183 -12.20 -6.20 30.79
CA PRO A 183 -12.98 -5.98 29.58
C PRO A 183 -12.35 -6.63 28.35
N VAL A 184 -13.17 -7.30 27.52
CA VAL A 184 -12.77 -7.92 26.26
C VAL A 184 -13.39 -7.17 25.08
N GLY A 185 -12.57 -6.63 24.19
CA GLY A 185 -13.02 -5.80 23.06
C GLY A 185 -12.32 -6.08 21.74
N TYR A 186 -12.51 -5.19 20.78
CA TYR A 186 -12.03 -5.30 19.41
C TYR A 186 -11.57 -3.94 18.87
N SER A 187 -10.52 -3.96 18.05
CA SER A 187 -9.99 -2.79 17.33
C SER A 187 -10.32 -2.91 15.84
N ALA A 188 -11.20 -2.04 15.34
CA ALA A 188 -11.67 -2.07 13.96
C ALA A 188 -10.87 -1.12 13.06
N ALA A 189 -10.72 -1.48 11.78
CA ALA A 189 -10.31 -0.53 10.75
C ALA A 189 -11.46 0.45 10.45
N ASP A 190 -11.13 1.68 10.08
CA ASP A 190 -12.12 2.67 9.71
C ASP A 190 -12.62 2.51 8.26
N ILE A 191 -13.67 1.70 8.08
CA ILE A 191 -14.27 1.38 6.78
C ILE A 191 -15.66 2.01 6.71
N ALA A 192 -15.82 3.04 5.88
CA ALA A 192 -17.05 3.82 5.75
C ALA A 192 -18.31 2.96 5.53
N GLU A 193 -18.23 1.95 4.67
CA GLU A 193 -19.36 1.09 4.31
C GLU A 193 -19.81 0.15 5.43
N LEU A 194 -18.97 -0.05 6.45
CA LEU A 194 -19.27 -0.89 7.60
C LEU A 194 -19.73 -0.08 8.81
N ARG A 195 -19.70 1.26 8.74
CA ARG A 195 -20.14 2.15 9.81
C ARG A 195 -21.67 2.41 9.70
N PRO A 196 -22.43 2.36 10.81
CA PRO A 196 -22.12 1.84 12.14
C PRO A 196 -22.43 0.32 12.30
N MET A 197 -22.61 -0.42 11.21
CA MET A 197 -23.08 -1.81 11.26
C MET A 197 -22.13 -2.72 12.04
N LEU A 198 -20.81 -2.59 11.83
CA LEU A 198 -19.82 -3.40 12.55
C LEU A 198 -19.84 -3.15 14.06
N GLN A 199 -19.77 -1.89 14.50
CA GLN A 199 -19.85 -1.56 15.92
C GLN A 199 -21.17 -2.04 16.54
N ASN A 200 -22.29 -1.88 15.82
CA ASN A 200 -23.59 -2.27 16.33
C ASN A 200 -23.70 -3.80 16.45
N TYR A 201 -23.24 -4.55 15.45
CA TYR A 201 -23.26 -6.00 15.49
C TYR A 201 -22.44 -6.59 16.65
N LEU A 202 -21.26 -6.04 16.90
CA LEU A 202 -20.36 -6.52 17.94
C LEU A 202 -20.88 -6.20 19.37
N ALA A 203 -21.74 -5.20 19.52
CA ALA A 203 -22.39 -4.85 20.79
C ALA A 203 -23.83 -5.38 20.94
N CYS A 204 -24.47 -5.82 19.86
CA CYS A 204 -25.87 -6.26 19.88
C CYS A 204 -26.07 -7.66 20.47
N GLY A 205 -27.34 -7.98 20.75
CA GLY A 205 -27.81 -9.29 21.19
C GLY A 205 -28.29 -9.28 22.63
N SER A 206 -29.18 -10.21 22.98
CA SER A 206 -29.70 -10.37 24.34
C SER A 206 -28.74 -11.14 25.26
N ASN A 207 -27.84 -11.96 24.69
CA ASN A 207 -26.81 -12.67 25.44
C ASN A 207 -25.55 -11.82 25.55
N THR A 208 -25.39 -11.11 26.66
CA THR A 208 -24.24 -10.22 26.91
C THR A 208 -22.92 -10.97 27.08
N SER A 209 -22.93 -12.30 27.18
CA SER A 209 -21.70 -13.09 27.14
C SER A 209 -21.07 -13.14 25.74
N GLU A 210 -21.86 -12.88 24.69
CA GLU A 210 -21.45 -12.89 23.28
C GLU A 210 -21.11 -11.50 22.70
N SER A 211 -21.57 -10.43 23.35
CA SER A 211 -21.22 -9.06 22.96
C SER A 211 -19.85 -8.66 23.52
N LEU A 212 -19.21 -7.70 22.85
CA LEU A 212 -18.00 -7.08 23.36
C LEU A 212 -18.27 -6.27 24.64
N ASP A 213 -17.24 -6.12 25.47
CA ASP A 213 -17.26 -5.23 26.63
C ASP A 213 -16.85 -3.79 26.25
N PHE A 214 -16.15 -3.59 25.11
CA PHE A 214 -15.86 -2.29 24.50
C PHE A 214 -15.59 -2.44 22.99
N PHE A 215 -15.74 -1.36 22.23
CA PHE A 215 -15.38 -1.27 20.81
C PHE A 215 -14.36 -0.15 20.60
N SER A 216 -13.51 -0.27 19.58
CA SER A 216 -12.57 0.79 19.24
C SER A 216 -12.26 0.83 17.76
N LEU A 217 -11.76 1.97 17.30
CA LEU A 217 -11.55 2.27 15.89
C LEU A 217 -10.15 2.84 15.65
N ASN A 218 -9.46 2.33 14.64
CA ASN A 218 -8.24 2.91 14.08
C ASN A 218 -8.64 4.02 13.10
N ALA A 219 -8.71 5.26 13.58
CA ALA A 219 -9.31 6.39 12.86
C ALA A 219 -8.26 7.44 12.48
N TYR A 220 -7.88 7.45 11.20
CA TYR A 220 -6.87 8.34 10.63
C TYR A 220 -7.48 9.48 9.77
N GLU A 221 -8.80 9.71 9.85
CA GLU A 221 -9.52 10.66 8.99
C GLU A 221 -9.14 12.14 9.23
N TRP A 222 -8.56 12.47 10.40
CA TRP A 222 -8.10 13.83 10.71
C TRP A 222 -6.62 14.04 10.34
N CYS A 223 -6.36 14.71 9.22
CA CYS A 223 -5.01 15.02 8.74
C CYS A 223 -4.79 16.54 8.60
N GLY A 224 -3.66 17.05 9.09
CA GLY A 224 -3.28 18.46 8.97
C GLY A 224 -4.28 19.42 9.61
N SER A 225 -4.46 20.59 8.99
CA SER A 225 -5.46 21.58 9.41
C SER A 225 -6.86 21.11 9.03
N SER A 226 -7.51 20.38 9.93
CA SER A 226 -8.89 19.89 9.78
C SER A 226 -9.77 20.40 10.92
N SER A 227 -11.02 19.94 10.99
CA SER A 227 -11.96 20.28 12.05
C SER A 227 -12.89 19.09 12.33
N TYR A 228 -13.64 19.14 13.43
CA TYR A 228 -14.60 18.10 13.81
C TYR A 228 -15.57 17.68 12.69
N THR A 229 -15.98 18.62 11.83
CA THR A 229 -16.87 18.33 10.70
C THR A 229 -16.11 17.90 9.46
N VAL A 230 -14.99 18.55 9.14
CA VAL A 230 -14.20 18.26 7.93
C VAL A 230 -13.52 16.90 8.01
N SER A 231 -13.09 16.47 9.20
CA SER A 231 -12.47 15.16 9.43
C SER A 231 -13.45 13.99 9.39
N GLY A 232 -14.77 14.24 9.40
CA GLY A 232 -15.77 13.19 9.55
C GLY A 232 -16.02 12.75 11.00
N TYR A 233 -15.32 13.31 12.00
CA TYR A 233 -15.55 12.96 13.41
C TYR A 233 -16.98 13.25 13.88
N SER A 234 -17.66 14.23 13.29
CA SER A 234 -19.09 14.45 13.54
C SER A 234 -19.98 13.28 13.13
N MET A 235 -19.59 12.54 12.08
CA MET A 235 -20.31 11.33 11.65
C MET A 235 -19.99 10.16 12.58
N LEU A 236 -18.74 10.05 13.06
CA LEU A 236 -18.36 9.07 14.06
C LEU A 236 -19.15 9.27 15.37
N GLU A 237 -19.26 10.51 15.86
CA GLU A 237 -20.07 10.83 17.04
C GLU A 237 -21.55 10.51 16.84
N GLN A 238 -22.11 10.87 15.68
CA GLN A 238 -23.50 10.57 15.36
C GLN A 238 -23.76 9.06 15.39
N ASN A 239 -22.83 8.28 14.84
CA ASN A 239 -22.88 6.82 14.81
C ASN A 239 -22.73 6.16 16.20
N ALA A 240 -22.06 6.83 17.13
CA ALA A 240 -21.83 6.34 18.49
C ALA A 240 -22.85 6.87 19.52
N THR A 241 -23.73 7.79 19.13
CA THR A 241 -24.71 8.39 20.04
C THR A 241 -25.66 7.32 20.59
N GLY A 242 -25.73 7.21 21.93
CA GLY A 242 -26.59 6.22 22.60
C GLY A 242 -26.03 4.79 22.61
N TYR A 243 -24.77 4.60 22.21
CA TYR A 243 -24.10 3.30 22.25
C TYR A 243 -23.93 2.80 23.70
N ASN A 244 -24.02 1.48 23.90
CA ASN A 244 -24.20 0.88 25.23
C ASN A 244 -22.90 0.38 25.89
N ILE A 245 -21.80 0.31 25.13
CA ILE A 245 -20.47 -0.08 25.62
C ILE A 245 -19.46 1.04 25.33
N PRO A 246 -18.33 1.12 26.04
CA PRO A 246 -17.32 2.14 25.78
C PRO A 246 -16.80 2.06 24.35
N ILE A 247 -16.59 3.24 23.76
CA ILE A 247 -15.98 3.41 22.45
C ILE A 247 -14.84 4.42 22.52
N PHE A 248 -13.72 4.15 21.82
CA PHE A 248 -12.55 5.03 21.79
C PHE A 248 -11.74 4.82 20.49
N PHE A 249 -10.80 5.72 20.20
CA PHE A 249 -9.85 5.50 19.10
C PHE A 249 -8.67 4.65 19.57
N SER A 250 -8.56 3.44 19.03
CA SER A 250 -7.46 2.52 19.32
C SER A 250 -6.17 2.88 18.58
N GLU A 251 -6.28 3.67 17.51
CA GLU A 251 -5.19 4.37 16.83
C GLU A 251 -5.71 5.67 16.22
N THR A 252 -4.91 6.75 16.31
CA THR A 252 -5.08 7.98 15.55
C THR A 252 -3.74 8.73 15.43
N GLY A 253 -3.74 9.88 14.75
CA GLY A 253 -2.55 10.71 14.53
C GLY A 253 -2.00 10.61 13.10
N CYS A 254 -2.86 10.85 12.10
CA CYS A 254 -2.50 10.87 10.68
C CYS A 254 -1.21 11.68 10.41
N ASN A 255 -0.24 11.08 9.71
CA ASN A 255 1.05 11.72 9.43
C ASN A 255 1.22 12.17 7.96
N THR A 256 0.15 12.17 7.16
CA THR A 256 0.22 12.55 5.73
C THR A 256 0.58 14.03 5.51
N VAL A 257 0.32 14.88 6.51
CA VAL A 257 0.67 16.30 6.54
C VAL A 257 1.50 16.58 7.80
N PRO A 258 2.84 16.55 7.72
CA PRO A 258 3.71 16.89 8.83
C PRO A 258 3.90 18.42 8.98
N PRO A 259 4.19 18.93 10.19
CA PRO A 259 4.19 18.18 11.45
C PRO A 259 2.77 17.86 11.94
N ARG A 260 2.63 16.82 12.78
CA ARG A 260 1.33 16.49 13.38
C ARG A 260 1.02 17.49 14.49
N THR A 261 -0.10 18.21 14.34
CA THR A 261 -0.55 19.21 15.33
C THR A 261 -1.39 18.61 16.45
N PHE A 262 -1.93 17.39 16.23
CA PHE A 262 -2.81 16.67 17.16
C PHE A 262 -4.05 17.48 17.59
N GLU A 263 -4.57 18.33 16.71
CA GLU A 263 -5.75 19.16 16.98
C GLU A 263 -7.04 18.34 17.16
N ASP A 264 -7.10 17.14 16.61
CA ASP A 264 -8.17 16.14 16.79
C ASP A 264 -8.40 15.82 18.27
N GLN A 265 -7.35 15.85 19.09
CA GLN A 265 -7.42 15.60 20.53
C GLN A 265 -8.35 16.59 21.24
N SER A 266 -8.41 17.84 20.76
CA SER A 266 -9.31 18.85 21.33
C SER A 266 -10.79 18.53 21.10
N ALA A 267 -11.14 17.87 19.99
CA ALA A 267 -12.49 17.39 19.73
C ALA A 267 -12.81 16.16 20.60
N ILE A 268 -11.88 15.20 20.66
CA ILE A 268 -12.02 13.92 21.38
C ILE A 268 -12.25 14.14 22.88
N PHE A 269 -11.42 14.97 23.52
CA PHE A 269 -11.51 15.25 24.96
C PHE A 269 -12.34 16.50 25.29
N GLY A 270 -12.84 17.20 24.27
CA GLY A 270 -13.68 18.38 24.42
C GLY A 270 -15.17 18.05 24.45
N SER A 271 -15.99 19.10 24.51
CA SER A 271 -17.46 18.97 24.61
C SER A 271 -18.13 18.31 23.41
N GLN A 272 -17.41 18.08 22.30
CA GLN A 272 -17.96 17.46 21.11
C GLN A 272 -18.08 15.94 21.25
N MET A 273 -17.12 15.30 21.94
CA MET A 273 -17.02 13.83 21.96
C MET A 273 -16.83 13.24 23.36
N GLN A 274 -16.39 14.02 24.37
CA GLN A 274 -16.05 13.46 25.70
C GLN A 274 -17.19 12.73 26.42
N ASP A 275 -18.45 13.02 26.06
CA ASP A 275 -19.61 12.37 26.68
C ASP A 275 -19.86 10.96 26.11
N THR A 276 -19.40 10.68 24.89
CA THR A 276 -19.59 9.42 24.17
C THR A 276 -18.28 8.62 24.07
N TRP A 277 -17.19 9.28 23.67
CA TRP A 277 -15.89 8.65 23.43
C TRP A 277 -15.01 8.66 24.68
N SER A 278 -14.39 7.51 24.95
CA SER A 278 -13.54 7.27 26.12
C SER A 278 -12.07 7.63 25.87
N GLY A 279 -11.77 8.47 24.88
CA GLY A 279 -10.41 8.95 24.58
C GLY A 279 -9.80 8.34 23.31
N ALA A 280 -8.47 8.36 23.23
CA ALA A 280 -7.71 7.96 22.05
C ALA A 280 -6.29 7.46 22.37
N ILE A 281 -5.77 6.60 21.50
CA ILE A 281 -4.40 6.09 21.50
C ILE A 281 -3.68 6.62 20.26
N ILE A 282 -2.55 7.30 20.45
CA ILE A 282 -1.72 7.82 19.36
C ILE A 282 -0.82 6.73 18.80
N TYR A 283 -0.83 6.58 17.47
CA TYR A 283 0.11 5.74 16.74
C TYR A 283 1.34 6.59 16.32
N GLN A 284 2.56 6.35 16.81
CA GLN A 284 2.98 5.38 17.82
C GLN A 284 4.13 5.94 18.69
N TRP A 285 4.55 5.23 19.73
CA TRP A 285 5.63 5.67 20.62
C TRP A 285 6.98 5.74 19.90
N VAL A 286 7.41 4.62 19.31
CA VAL A 286 8.75 4.49 18.73
C VAL A 286 8.78 4.94 17.27
N GLU A 287 9.74 5.80 16.93
CA GLU A 287 10.00 6.22 15.56
C GLU A 287 10.59 5.07 14.74
N GLU A 288 9.82 4.65 13.75
CA GLU A 288 10.19 3.63 12.79
C GLU A 288 10.21 4.23 11.38
N THR A 289 10.44 3.41 10.37
CA THR A 289 10.49 3.89 8.98
C THR A 289 9.17 4.44 8.45
N ASN A 290 8.07 4.24 9.19
CA ASN A 290 6.73 4.75 8.89
C ASN A 290 6.52 6.22 9.31
N ASN A 291 7.48 6.83 10.03
CA ASN A 291 7.47 8.21 10.52
C ASN A 291 6.25 8.56 11.41
N TYR A 292 5.84 7.64 12.29
CA TYR A 292 4.74 7.84 13.24
C TYR A 292 5.18 8.04 14.69
N GLY A 293 6.47 7.89 14.99
CA GLY A 293 7.00 7.88 16.34
C GLY A 293 6.94 9.23 17.06
N LEU A 294 6.76 9.15 18.37
CA LEU A 294 6.87 10.29 19.29
C LEU A 294 8.27 10.40 19.90
N VAL A 295 9.01 9.30 19.98
CA VAL A 295 10.38 9.26 20.48
C VAL A 295 11.29 8.41 19.59
N SER A 296 12.59 8.68 19.66
CA SER A 296 13.66 7.88 19.05
C SER A 296 14.71 7.54 20.12
N TYR A 297 15.45 6.46 19.97
CA TYR A 297 16.52 6.07 20.91
C TYR A 297 17.93 6.43 20.43
N GLY A 298 18.05 7.32 19.44
CA GLY A 298 19.33 7.81 18.89
C GLY A 298 19.76 7.12 17.60
N SER A 299 21.00 7.36 17.17
CA SER A 299 21.60 6.82 15.94
C SER A 299 21.94 5.34 16.08
N ALA A 300 20.97 4.54 16.47
CA ALA A 300 20.96 3.16 16.06
C ALA A 300 20.65 3.21 14.55
N THR A 301 21.70 3.20 13.72
CA THR A 301 21.63 2.99 12.28
C THR A 301 20.72 1.80 12.03
N VAL A 302 19.50 2.00 11.52
CA VAL A 302 18.60 0.89 11.15
C VAL A 302 19.27 0.14 9.99
N THR A 303 20.22 -0.73 10.32
CA THR A 303 20.81 -1.73 9.44
C THR A 303 19.80 -2.86 9.34
N ALA A 304 19.44 -3.26 8.13
CA ALA A 304 18.39 -4.23 7.80
C ALA A 304 18.66 -5.69 8.24
N SER A 305 19.48 -5.93 9.27
CA SER A 305 20.05 -7.24 9.63
C SER A 305 19.91 -7.55 11.12
N VAL A 306 18.74 -7.34 11.71
CA VAL A 306 18.54 -7.63 13.13
C VAL A 306 17.12 -8.12 13.35
N THR A 307 17.00 -9.45 13.38
CA THR A 307 15.83 -10.21 13.81
C THR A 307 15.67 -10.19 15.34
N SER A 308 16.19 -9.14 15.98
CA SER A 308 16.07 -8.78 17.39
C SER A 308 16.82 -7.45 17.54
N TRP A 309 16.11 -6.33 17.65
CA TRP A 309 16.76 -5.03 17.89
C TRP A 309 16.20 -4.32 19.11
N PRO A 310 17.07 -3.85 20.01
CA PRO A 310 16.61 -3.17 21.19
C PRO A 310 16.34 -1.73 20.78
N ALA A 311 15.07 -1.34 20.75
CA ALA A 311 14.68 0.03 21.02
C ALA A 311 15.03 0.33 22.49
N SER A 312 16.33 0.36 22.82
CA SER A 312 16.82 0.58 24.18
C SER A 312 17.69 1.82 24.27
N GLY A 313 17.59 2.49 25.42
CA GLY A 313 18.22 3.76 25.68
C GLY A 313 17.22 4.80 26.16
N THR A 314 17.73 6.00 26.40
CA THR A 314 16.88 7.12 26.83
C THR A 314 15.99 7.56 25.65
N PRO A 315 14.65 7.58 25.80
CA PRO A 315 13.76 8.06 24.75
C PRO A 315 14.01 9.55 24.49
N MET A 316 14.33 9.89 23.24
CA MET A 316 14.54 11.26 22.78
C MET A 316 13.31 11.74 22.00
N PRO A 317 12.64 12.82 22.44
CA PRO A 317 11.48 13.38 21.77
C PRO A 317 11.72 13.67 20.28
N VAL A 318 10.81 13.19 19.42
CA VAL A 318 10.76 13.58 18.01
C VAL A 318 10.05 14.93 17.90
N SER A 319 10.77 15.92 17.39
CA SER A 319 10.27 17.30 17.27
C SER A 319 9.68 17.56 15.88
N PRO A 320 8.54 18.27 15.78
CA PRO A 320 7.77 18.88 16.88
C PRO A 320 6.62 18.00 17.42
N ASP A 321 6.42 16.79 16.90
CA ASP A 321 5.24 15.96 17.19
C ASP A 321 5.07 15.67 18.69
N TYR A 322 6.14 15.28 19.41
CA TYR A 322 6.08 15.03 20.85
C TYR A 322 5.63 16.28 21.62
N GLN A 323 6.19 17.45 21.27
CA GLN A 323 5.87 18.72 21.93
C GLN A 323 4.45 19.19 21.60
N ASN A 324 3.98 18.97 20.37
CA ASN A 324 2.62 19.30 19.95
C ASN A 324 1.62 18.46 20.75
N LEU A 325 1.79 17.15 20.80
CA LEU A 325 0.92 16.26 21.57
C LEU A 325 0.94 16.59 23.07
N LYS A 326 2.13 16.79 23.65
CA LYS A 326 2.30 17.21 25.05
C LYS A 326 1.52 18.49 25.33
N SER A 327 1.59 19.46 24.43
CA SER A 327 0.91 20.75 24.57
C SER A 327 -0.62 20.60 24.51
N GLN A 328 -1.15 19.77 23.61
CA GLN A 328 -2.57 19.44 23.58
C GLN A 328 -3.01 18.82 24.90
N TRP A 329 -2.38 17.72 25.30
CA TRP A 329 -2.80 16.96 26.49
C TRP A 329 -2.59 17.68 27.82
N ALA A 330 -1.68 18.66 27.90
CA ALA A 330 -1.50 19.51 29.08
C ALA A 330 -2.73 20.37 29.40
N THR A 331 -3.57 20.68 28.41
CA THR A 331 -4.75 21.55 28.58
C THR A 331 -6.08 20.80 28.57
N LEU A 332 -6.09 19.58 28.04
CA LEU A 332 -7.31 18.78 27.87
C LEU A 332 -7.61 17.94 29.11
N THR A 333 -8.53 18.39 29.95
CA THR A 333 -8.99 17.68 31.16
C THR A 333 -10.51 17.43 31.07
N PRO A 334 -10.95 16.29 30.50
CA PRO A 334 -12.38 15.99 30.41
C PRO A 334 -12.97 15.88 31.83
N SER A 335 -14.16 16.46 32.04
CA SER A 335 -14.75 16.56 33.38
C SER A 335 -15.19 15.20 33.94
N GLY A 336 -15.57 14.29 33.05
CA GLY A 336 -16.10 12.96 33.38
C GLY A 336 -17.34 12.98 34.29
N VAL A 337 -17.78 11.78 34.68
CA VAL A 337 -18.84 11.56 35.66
C VAL A 337 -18.36 10.61 36.75
N ALA A 338 -18.80 10.80 38.00
CA ALA A 338 -18.53 9.83 39.06
C ALA A 338 -19.36 8.56 38.86
N LEU A 339 -18.77 7.39 39.16
CA LEU A 339 -19.44 6.10 39.03
C LEU A 339 -20.77 6.06 39.80
N SER A 340 -20.80 6.63 41.00
CA SER A 340 -21.99 6.69 41.85
C SER A 340 -23.15 7.48 41.20
N ALA A 341 -22.84 8.51 40.41
CA ALA A 341 -23.83 9.29 39.68
C ALA A 341 -24.26 8.60 38.37
N TYR A 342 -23.33 7.90 37.71
CA TYR A 342 -23.59 7.27 36.41
C TYR A 342 -24.30 5.92 36.50
N SER A 343 -24.08 5.16 37.58
CA SER A 343 -24.57 3.77 37.69
C SER A 343 -26.08 3.64 37.48
N ALA A 344 -26.86 4.63 37.95
CA ALA A 344 -28.30 4.65 37.76
C ALA A 344 -28.68 4.81 36.28
N SER A 345 -28.10 5.78 35.57
CA SER A 345 -28.38 6.00 34.14
C SER A 345 -27.80 4.90 33.25
N ALA A 346 -26.68 4.28 33.63
CA ALA A 346 -26.06 3.20 32.87
C ALA A 346 -27.02 2.02 32.63
N SER A 347 -27.89 1.71 33.60
CA SER A 347 -28.90 0.65 33.49
C SER A 347 -29.98 0.89 32.44
N SER A 348 -30.13 2.14 31.97
CA SER A 348 -31.10 2.51 30.94
C SER A 348 -30.57 2.33 29.52
N LEU A 349 -29.26 2.10 29.35
CA LEU A 349 -28.66 1.84 28.05
C LEU A 349 -29.05 0.44 27.56
N THR A 350 -29.58 0.37 26.36
CA THR A 350 -29.92 -0.90 25.70
C THR A 350 -28.93 -1.21 24.58
N PRO A 351 -28.52 -2.48 24.40
CA PRO A 351 -27.75 -2.88 23.22
C PRO A 351 -28.41 -2.41 21.91
N PRO A 352 -27.61 -2.00 20.91
CA PRO A 352 -28.16 -1.67 19.60
C PRO A 352 -28.82 -2.90 18.98
N THR A 353 -29.78 -2.66 18.08
CA THR A 353 -30.34 -3.74 17.27
C THR A 353 -29.25 -4.32 16.38
N CYS A 354 -29.20 -5.65 16.27
CA CYS A 354 -28.28 -6.28 15.33
C CYS A 354 -28.67 -5.89 13.90
N PRO A 355 -27.74 -5.35 13.10
CA PRO A 355 -28.04 -4.83 11.77
C PRO A 355 -28.55 -5.93 10.84
N SER A 356 -29.52 -5.57 10.00
CA SER A 356 -29.91 -6.38 8.85
C SER A 356 -28.87 -6.27 7.74
N SER A 357 -28.75 -7.31 6.92
CA SER A 357 -27.86 -7.30 5.77
C SER A 357 -28.23 -6.20 4.77
N THR A 358 -27.23 -5.63 4.11
CA THR A 358 -27.39 -4.57 3.09
C THR A 358 -26.76 -5.01 1.77
N PRO A 359 -27.39 -4.78 0.61
CA PRO A 359 -26.79 -5.07 -0.69
C PRO A 359 -25.44 -4.36 -0.87
N GLY A 360 -24.37 -5.11 -1.17
CA GLY A 360 -23.04 -4.56 -1.47
C GLY A 360 -22.24 -4.01 -0.28
N GLY A 361 -22.76 -4.11 0.95
CA GLY A 361 -22.12 -3.65 2.19
C GLY A 361 -22.07 -4.72 3.26
N TRP A 362 -22.84 -4.52 4.33
CA TRP A 362 -22.96 -5.43 5.47
C TRP A 362 -23.60 -6.78 5.09
N LEU A 363 -22.87 -7.89 5.28
CA LEU A 363 -23.26 -9.23 4.82
C LEU A 363 -23.97 -10.08 5.88
N ILE A 364 -23.96 -9.66 7.14
CA ILE A 364 -24.58 -10.41 8.24
C ILE A 364 -26.04 -9.96 8.40
N ASP A 365 -26.97 -10.91 8.56
CA ASP A 365 -28.37 -10.58 8.82
C ASP A 365 -28.76 -10.89 10.28
N GLY A 366 -29.02 -9.84 11.05
CA GLY A 366 -29.41 -9.95 12.45
C GLY A 366 -28.32 -10.53 13.34
N ASN A 367 -28.68 -11.48 14.20
CA ASN A 367 -27.76 -12.15 15.14
C ASN A 367 -27.63 -13.65 14.81
N PRO A 368 -26.88 -14.03 13.76
CA PRO A 368 -26.71 -15.44 13.43
C PRO A 368 -26.02 -16.18 14.58
N PRO A 369 -26.24 -17.51 14.72
CA PRO A 369 -25.50 -18.32 15.68
C PRO A 369 -23.99 -18.15 15.50
N LEU A 370 -23.29 -17.92 16.60
CA LEU A 370 -21.84 -17.78 16.58
C LEU A 370 -21.16 -19.13 16.32
N PRO A 371 -20.03 -19.17 15.59
CA PRO A 371 -19.29 -20.40 15.36
C PRO A 371 -18.83 -21.03 16.69
N THR A 372 -18.82 -22.36 16.72
CA THR A 372 -18.14 -23.11 17.79
C THR A 372 -16.64 -23.23 17.49
N VAL A 373 -15.83 -23.48 18.53
CA VAL A 373 -14.39 -23.69 18.36
C VAL A 373 -14.14 -24.84 17.37
N GLY A 374 -13.38 -24.56 16.30
CA GLY A 374 -13.06 -25.49 15.22
C GLY A 374 -14.00 -25.42 14.02
N GLN A 375 -15.08 -24.64 14.08
CA GLN A 375 -15.97 -24.39 12.94
C GLN A 375 -15.33 -23.35 12.01
N THR A 376 -15.19 -23.69 10.73
CA THR A 376 -14.74 -22.77 9.67
C THR A 376 -15.90 -22.27 8.84
N LEU A 377 -15.74 -21.12 8.18
CA LEU A 377 -16.77 -20.58 7.30
C LEU A 377 -16.82 -21.41 6.01
N ASN A 378 -17.86 -22.22 5.83
CA ASN A 378 -18.13 -22.85 4.55
C ASN A 378 -18.81 -21.83 3.63
N ARG A 379 -18.05 -21.18 2.75
CA ARG A 379 -18.61 -20.33 1.68
C ARG A 379 -19.31 -21.12 0.57
N ALA A 380 -19.35 -22.45 0.67
CA ALA A 380 -20.17 -23.30 -0.18
C ALA A 380 -21.59 -23.40 0.42
N THR A 381 -22.58 -22.86 -0.32
CA THR A 381 -24.05 -22.81 -0.06
C THR A 381 -24.57 -21.56 0.66
N GLY A 382 -25.38 -20.76 -0.06
CA GLY A 382 -26.00 -19.56 0.48
C GLY A 382 -26.88 -18.74 -0.48
N THR A 383 -27.60 -19.37 -1.41
CA THR A 383 -28.89 -18.82 -1.87
C THR A 383 -29.99 -19.34 -0.94
N GLY A 384 -30.63 -18.41 -0.21
CA GLY A 384 -31.92 -18.54 0.48
C GLY A 384 -32.24 -19.86 1.21
N ALA A 385 -32.15 -19.87 2.55
CA ALA A 385 -32.77 -20.91 3.36
C ALA A 385 -33.89 -20.32 4.22
N THR A 386 -35.11 -20.33 3.67
CA THR A 386 -36.35 -20.22 4.44
C THR A 386 -36.53 -21.48 5.27
N ALA A 387 -36.78 -21.34 6.56
CA ALA A 387 -37.00 -22.44 7.48
C ALA A 387 -38.31 -23.19 7.21
N THR A 388 -38.27 -24.51 7.13
CA THR A 388 -39.42 -25.38 7.48
C THR A 388 -38.95 -26.70 8.09
N ALA A 389 -39.52 -27.03 9.26
CA ALA A 389 -39.31 -28.28 9.98
C ALA A 389 -40.23 -29.40 9.47
N THR A 390 -39.77 -30.67 9.40
CA THR A 390 -40.31 -31.87 10.12
C THR A 390 -39.78 -33.24 9.60
N THR A 391 -39.50 -34.12 10.58
CA THR A 391 -39.70 -35.61 10.66
C THR A 391 -38.86 -36.65 9.89
N SER A 392 -37.94 -37.29 10.64
CA SER A 392 -37.67 -38.75 10.88
C SER A 392 -37.56 -39.83 9.76
N SER A 393 -36.33 -40.38 9.65
CA SER A 393 -35.88 -41.82 9.55
C SER A 393 -36.24 -42.72 8.33
N PRO A 394 -35.55 -43.88 8.10
CA PRO A 394 -34.11 -44.09 7.84
C PRO A 394 -33.80 -45.09 6.67
N SER A 395 -32.52 -45.19 6.30
CA SER A 395 -31.84 -46.36 5.67
C SER A 395 -32.02 -46.64 4.17
N ALA A 396 -30.89 -46.74 3.42
CA ALA A 396 -30.55 -47.91 2.61
C ALA A 396 -29.15 -47.79 1.97
N THR A 397 -28.35 -48.83 2.20
CA THR A 397 -27.05 -49.17 1.62
C THR A 397 -27.17 -49.53 0.12
N ALA A 398 -26.21 -49.12 -0.71
CA ALA A 398 -25.88 -49.85 -1.94
C ALA A 398 -24.42 -49.64 -2.38
N THR A 399 -23.77 -50.76 -2.64
CA THR A 399 -22.35 -50.97 -2.96
C THR A 399 -22.06 -51.06 -4.46
N LYS A 400 -20.84 -50.65 -4.82
CA LYS A 400 -19.91 -51.19 -5.85
C LYS A 400 -20.21 -51.07 -7.36
N LYS A 401 -19.24 -50.45 -8.06
CA LYS A 401 -18.27 -51.01 -9.07
C LYS A 401 -17.73 -49.80 -9.86
N GLY A 402 -16.45 -49.59 -10.13
CA GLY A 402 -15.30 -50.48 -10.29
C GLY A 402 -14.77 -50.33 -11.72
N ASN A 403 -13.61 -49.69 -11.91
CA ASN A 403 -12.54 -50.23 -12.74
C ASN A 403 -11.25 -49.40 -12.64
N ALA A 404 -10.16 -50.13 -12.41
CA ALA A 404 -8.79 -49.67 -12.46
C ALA A 404 -8.02 -50.55 -13.45
N SER A 405 -7.14 -49.92 -14.22
CA SER A 405 -5.94 -50.47 -14.88
C SER A 405 -5.23 -49.25 -15.47
N GLY A 406 -3.99 -48.89 -15.14
CA GLY A 406 -2.82 -49.70 -14.81
C GLY A 406 -1.82 -49.56 -15.96
N GLY A 407 -0.69 -48.88 -15.74
CA GLY A 407 0.39 -48.76 -16.72
C GLY A 407 1.47 -47.77 -16.27
N LYS A 408 2.57 -48.30 -15.73
CA LYS A 408 3.79 -47.58 -15.34
C LYS A 408 4.76 -47.43 -16.52
N GLU A 409 5.55 -46.36 -16.44
CA GLU A 409 6.98 -46.15 -16.79
C GLU A 409 7.60 -46.91 -17.98
N MET A 410 8.38 -46.17 -18.80
CA MET A 410 9.83 -46.39 -18.97
C MET A 410 10.49 -45.18 -19.66
N ALA A 411 11.70 -44.87 -19.20
CA ALA A 411 12.61 -43.83 -19.68
C ALA A 411 13.62 -44.42 -20.71
N GLU A 412 14.19 -43.56 -21.57
CA GLU A 412 15.54 -43.69 -22.20
C GLU A 412 15.82 -42.39 -22.99
N GLN A 413 16.80 -41.57 -22.61
CA GLN A 413 18.20 -41.53 -23.09
C GLN A 413 18.42 -41.39 -24.60
N VAL A 414 19.01 -40.27 -25.05
CA VAL A 414 20.07 -40.23 -26.10
C VAL A 414 20.99 -39.03 -25.83
N SER A 415 22.30 -39.24 -26.02
CA SER A 415 23.37 -38.25 -25.89
C SER A 415 24.23 -38.15 -27.16
N TRP A 416 25.01 -37.06 -27.23
CA TRP A 416 26.33 -36.85 -27.87
C TRP A 416 26.49 -36.26 -29.29
N GLY A 417 27.26 -35.14 -29.32
CA GLY A 417 28.32 -34.81 -30.31
C GLY A 417 27.99 -33.74 -31.38
N ILE A 418 28.86 -32.83 -31.86
CA ILE A 418 30.30 -32.53 -31.75
C ILE A 418 30.57 -31.07 -32.29
N ARG A 419 31.47 -30.37 -31.59
CA ARG A 419 32.51 -29.33 -31.87
C ARG A 419 32.69 -28.52 -33.19
N GLU A 420 33.07 -27.24 -32.94
CA GLU A 420 34.20 -26.38 -33.42
C GLU A 420 34.40 -25.97 -34.91
N ALA A 421 34.59 -24.66 -35.12
CA ALA A 421 35.72 -24.02 -35.87
C ALA A 421 35.65 -22.46 -35.72
N ILE A 422 36.57 -21.76 -35.03
CA ILE A 422 37.91 -21.25 -35.43
C ILE A 422 37.91 -19.79 -35.99
N HIS A 423 38.49 -18.85 -35.22
CA HIS A 423 39.72 -18.04 -35.49
C HIS A 423 39.70 -16.55 -35.11
N GLN A 424 40.76 -16.20 -34.37
CA GLN A 424 41.30 -14.89 -34.03
C GLN A 424 41.70 -14.05 -35.26
N LYS A 425 41.60 -12.72 -35.15
CA LYS A 425 42.59 -11.81 -35.74
C LYS A 425 42.80 -10.53 -34.91
N SER A 426 44.08 -10.23 -34.78
CA SER A 426 44.79 -9.22 -33.99
C SER A 426 44.71 -7.78 -34.53
N LEU A 427 44.63 -6.84 -33.57
CA LEU A 427 45.33 -5.53 -33.40
C LEU A 427 45.38 -4.45 -34.50
N SER A 428 45.16 -3.23 -34.00
CA SER A 428 45.91 -1.97 -34.19
C SER A 428 45.22 -0.84 -34.99
N GLY A 429 45.12 0.34 -34.36
CA GLY A 429 44.69 1.58 -35.00
C GLY A 429 44.36 2.71 -34.02
N TYR A 430 45.38 3.29 -33.39
CA TYR A 430 45.29 4.56 -32.65
C TYR A 430 44.81 5.72 -33.54
N ARG A 431 43.96 6.61 -33.01
CA ARG A 431 44.04 8.08 -33.18
C ARG A 431 43.05 8.82 -32.25
N THR A 432 43.59 9.65 -31.38
CA THR A 432 42.90 10.78 -30.71
C THR A 432 42.79 11.97 -31.65
N PRO A 433 41.78 12.84 -31.48
CA PRO A 433 42.02 14.19 -30.91
C PRO A 433 40.86 14.68 -29.99
N SER A 434 41.10 15.05 -28.73
CA SER A 434 41.35 16.42 -28.23
C SER A 434 40.22 17.46 -28.40
N SER A 435 39.63 17.81 -27.25
CA SER A 435 39.25 19.17 -26.77
C SER A 435 38.30 20.05 -27.57
N PHE A 436 37.14 20.39 -26.97
CA PHE A 436 36.60 21.75 -26.98
C PHE A 436 35.83 22.06 -25.68
N SER A 437 36.18 23.19 -25.09
CA SER A 437 35.64 23.81 -23.87
C SER A 437 34.48 24.77 -24.16
N SER A 438 33.48 24.81 -23.26
CA SER A 438 32.67 25.93 -22.66
C SER A 438 32.66 27.30 -23.38
N PRO A 439 31.62 28.19 -23.32
CA PRO A 439 30.72 28.46 -22.16
C PRO A 439 29.29 28.99 -22.49
N TYR A 440 28.41 29.12 -21.49
CA TYR A 440 27.66 30.35 -21.14
C TYR A 440 26.60 30.08 -20.07
N ALA A 441 26.79 30.71 -18.91
CA ALA A 441 25.79 30.95 -17.88
C ALA A 441 25.87 32.44 -17.54
N SER A 442 24.75 33.16 -17.59
CA SER A 442 24.34 34.23 -16.64
C SER A 442 23.29 35.19 -17.22
N GLU A 443 22.45 35.72 -16.31
CA GLU A 443 21.53 36.88 -16.40
C GLU A 443 20.11 36.61 -16.95
N LEU A 444 19.00 37.08 -16.36
CA LEU A 444 18.74 38.06 -15.29
C LEU A 444 17.30 37.86 -14.75
N ALA A 445 17.08 38.21 -13.48
CA ALA A 445 15.77 38.24 -12.83
C ALA A 445 15.05 39.60 -13.02
N SER A 446 13.71 39.62 -13.13
CA SER A 446 12.81 40.51 -12.35
C SER A 446 11.32 40.41 -12.76
N SER A 447 10.48 40.48 -11.72
CA SER A 447 9.04 40.78 -11.59
C SER A 447 8.07 40.68 -12.78
N GLU A 448 6.95 39.94 -12.61
CA GLU A 448 5.61 40.48 -12.32
C GLU A 448 4.55 39.36 -12.16
N LYS A 449 3.40 39.70 -11.59
CA LYS A 449 2.26 38.87 -11.11
C LYS A 449 1.57 37.99 -12.17
N PRO A 450 0.77 36.98 -11.75
CA PRO A 450 0.23 35.95 -12.64
C PRO A 450 -0.91 36.48 -13.52
N LEU A 451 -0.75 36.34 -14.84
CA LEU A 451 -1.82 36.49 -15.82
C LEU A 451 -2.50 35.13 -16.04
N LEU A 452 -3.79 35.08 -15.73
CA LEU A 452 -4.73 34.04 -16.17
C LEU A 452 -4.62 33.87 -17.69
N ALA A 453 -4.33 32.66 -18.17
CA ALA A 453 -4.41 32.36 -19.60
C ALA A 453 -5.89 32.17 -20.02
N PRO A 454 -6.33 32.75 -21.16
CA PRO A 454 -7.69 32.61 -21.66
C PRO A 454 -7.88 31.27 -22.43
N PRO A 455 -9.13 30.80 -22.58
CA PRO A 455 -9.43 29.61 -23.38
C PRO A 455 -9.23 29.88 -24.88
N TYR A 456 -8.54 28.97 -25.60
CA TYR A 456 -8.32 29.05 -27.04
C TYR A 456 -9.14 28.03 -27.83
N THR A 457 -9.81 28.52 -28.86
CA THR A 457 -10.61 27.81 -29.88
C THR A 457 -9.76 27.32 -31.05
N THR A 458 -10.01 26.11 -31.56
CA THR A 458 -9.44 25.59 -32.81
C THR A 458 -10.25 26.01 -34.05
N ALA A 459 -9.64 25.88 -35.23
CA ALA A 459 -10.09 26.41 -36.53
C ALA A 459 -11.42 25.83 -37.10
N THR A 460 -12.11 24.95 -36.37
CA THR A 460 -13.41 24.38 -36.75
C THR A 460 -14.55 24.73 -35.79
N GLY A 461 -14.31 25.58 -34.78
CA GLY A 461 -15.38 26.09 -33.92
C GLY A 461 -15.98 25.07 -32.93
N THR A 462 -15.41 23.89 -32.79
CA THR A 462 -15.76 22.94 -31.73
C THR A 462 -14.99 23.28 -30.44
N LYS A 463 -15.73 23.52 -29.35
CA LYS A 463 -15.15 23.70 -28.02
C LYS A 463 -14.59 22.36 -27.54
N VAL A 464 -13.31 22.32 -27.17
CA VAL A 464 -12.72 21.19 -26.43
C VAL A 464 -13.33 21.21 -25.01
N PRO A 465 -13.76 20.06 -24.46
CA PRO A 465 -14.32 19.99 -23.10
C PRO A 465 -13.32 20.47 -22.04
N ASP A 466 -13.80 21.21 -21.05
CA ASP A 466 -13.01 21.56 -19.86
C ASP A 466 -12.77 20.28 -19.03
N HIS A 467 -11.57 19.70 -19.15
CA HIS A 467 -11.16 18.58 -18.31
C HIS A 467 -11.05 19.02 -16.84
N HIS A 468 -11.97 18.54 -16.01
CA HIS A 468 -12.03 18.85 -14.59
C HIS A 468 -10.70 18.53 -13.84
N GLY A 469 -10.15 19.52 -13.12
CA GLY A 469 -9.61 19.29 -11.78
C GLY A 469 -8.11 19.04 -11.58
N TRP A 470 -7.21 19.25 -12.55
CA TRP A 470 -5.77 19.06 -12.32
C TRP A 470 -5.13 20.30 -11.65
N THR A 471 -5.09 20.33 -10.32
CA THR A 471 -4.29 21.34 -9.59
C THR A 471 -2.92 20.77 -9.15
N ASN A 472 -1.88 21.46 -9.62
CA ASN A 472 -0.48 21.54 -9.18
C ASN A 472 0.67 20.79 -9.90
N THR A 473 0.44 19.93 -10.89
CA THR A 473 1.46 19.50 -11.90
C THR A 473 0.73 19.01 -13.15
N SER A 474 1.05 19.49 -14.36
CA SER A 474 0.35 19.05 -15.57
C SER A 474 0.80 17.65 -16.00
N PHE A 475 -0.12 16.84 -16.56
CA PHE A 475 0.14 15.46 -16.99
C PHE A 475 0.10 15.38 -18.52
N HIS A 476 1.14 14.81 -19.14
CA HIS A 476 1.32 14.76 -20.59
C HIS A 476 1.45 13.32 -21.10
N LEU A 477 0.89 13.04 -22.27
CA LEU A 477 0.97 11.74 -22.94
C LEU A 477 1.70 11.88 -24.28
N LEU A 478 2.84 11.23 -24.44
CA LEU A 478 3.63 11.22 -25.67
C LEU A 478 3.59 9.84 -26.34
N VAL A 479 3.30 9.83 -27.64
CA VAL A 479 3.12 8.61 -28.43
C VAL A 479 3.98 8.69 -29.70
N PRO A 480 5.19 8.11 -29.72
CA PRO A 480 5.99 8.02 -30.93
C PRO A 480 5.33 7.09 -31.95
N ALA A 481 4.95 7.68 -33.09
CA ALA A 481 4.31 6.99 -34.20
C ALA A 481 4.55 7.77 -35.49
N SER A 482 5.08 7.11 -36.52
CA SER A 482 5.41 7.74 -37.81
C SER A 482 4.27 7.71 -38.81
N GLU A 483 3.39 6.72 -38.69
CA GLU A 483 2.27 6.48 -39.59
C GLU A 483 1.02 6.06 -38.84
N SER A 484 -0.14 6.23 -39.49
CA SER A 484 -1.42 5.73 -38.98
C SER A 484 -1.63 4.28 -39.39
N ASN A 485 -2.06 3.46 -38.44
CA ASN A 485 -2.55 2.12 -38.68
C ASN A 485 -3.66 1.76 -37.65
N PRO A 486 -4.39 0.65 -37.84
CA PRO A 486 -5.48 0.28 -36.93
C PRO A 486 -5.06 0.14 -35.47
N ASN A 487 -3.81 -0.27 -35.19
CA ASN A 487 -3.36 -0.44 -33.82
C ASN A 487 -3.03 0.90 -33.14
N LEU A 488 -2.48 1.89 -33.87
CA LEU A 488 -2.38 3.25 -33.37
C LEU A 488 -3.76 3.81 -33.03
N CYS A 489 -4.76 3.56 -33.87
CA CYS A 489 -6.14 3.94 -33.57
C CYS A 489 -6.69 3.27 -32.30
N LYS A 490 -6.38 1.99 -32.05
CA LYS A 490 -6.74 1.28 -30.81
C LYS A 490 -6.11 1.95 -29.58
N THR A 491 -4.81 2.27 -29.64
CA THR A 491 -4.07 2.99 -28.59
C THR A 491 -4.73 4.33 -28.26
N LEU A 492 -4.92 5.17 -29.27
CA LEU A 492 -5.49 6.51 -29.14
C LEU A 492 -6.93 6.46 -28.61
N LEU A 493 -7.75 5.56 -29.16
CA LEU A 493 -9.14 5.38 -28.71
C LEU A 493 -9.21 4.97 -27.24
N SER A 494 -8.39 4.01 -26.81
CA SER A 494 -8.39 3.56 -25.41
C SER A 494 -7.98 4.67 -24.44
N SER A 495 -6.99 5.51 -24.81
CA SER A 495 -6.55 6.64 -24.00
C SER A 495 -7.68 7.66 -23.80
N PHE A 496 -8.41 7.97 -24.87
CA PHE A 496 -9.49 8.95 -24.86
C PHE A 496 -10.72 8.49 -24.09
N LEU A 497 -11.14 7.24 -24.30
CA LEU A 497 -12.26 6.67 -23.57
C LEU A 497 -12.03 6.69 -22.05
N LEU A 498 -10.77 6.69 -21.61
CA LEU A 498 -10.36 6.70 -20.21
C LEU A 498 -9.95 8.09 -19.68
N ASP A 499 -10.21 9.18 -20.42
CA ASP A 499 -9.86 10.57 -20.05
C ASP A 499 -8.37 10.83 -19.81
N TYR A 500 -7.48 10.11 -20.52
CA TYR A 500 -6.07 10.52 -20.53
C TYR A 500 -5.91 11.88 -21.23
N PRO A 501 -4.86 12.66 -20.87
CA PRO A 501 -4.54 13.90 -21.57
C PRO A 501 -4.42 13.66 -23.08
N PRO A 502 -4.81 14.63 -23.93
CA PRO A 502 -4.68 14.51 -25.37
C PRO A 502 -3.26 14.07 -25.78
N PRO A 503 -3.13 12.94 -26.49
CA PRO A 503 -1.82 12.39 -26.86
C PRO A 503 -1.12 13.31 -27.87
N THR A 504 0.17 13.53 -27.67
CA THR A 504 1.04 14.15 -28.69
C THR A 504 1.69 13.05 -29.53
N LEU A 505 1.44 13.06 -30.84
CA LEU A 505 2.09 12.16 -31.77
C LEU A 505 3.50 12.65 -32.10
N ILE A 506 4.50 11.87 -31.73
CA ILE A 506 5.90 12.20 -31.98
C ILE A 506 6.35 11.56 -33.29
N ASN A 507 6.89 12.38 -34.20
CA ASN A 507 7.39 12.00 -35.52
C ASN A 507 6.33 11.57 -36.56
N TYR A 508 5.07 11.94 -36.36
CA TYR A 508 4.02 11.63 -37.32
C TYR A 508 4.31 12.23 -38.70
N GLY A 509 4.12 11.44 -39.77
CA GLY A 509 4.38 11.82 -41.15
C GLY A 509 5.87 11.86 -41.54
N LYS A 510 6.80 11.56 -40.63
CA LYS A 510 8.23 11.46 -40.95
C LYS A 510 8.59 10.07 -41.46
N THR A 511 9.43 10.01 -42.50
CA THR A 511 10.05 8.78 -42.99
C THR A 511 11.47 8.66 -42.49
N PHE A 512 11.89 7.46 -42.10
CA PHE A 512 13.23 7.18 -41.56
C PHE A 512 14.06 6.33 -42.54
N GLU A 513 14.01 6.68 -43.84
CA GLU A 513 14.76 5.99 -44.89
C GLU A 513 16.08 6.71 -45.19
N GLY A 514 17.21 6.19 -44.68
CA GLY A 514 18.52 6.77 -45.00
C GLY A 514 19.73 6.02 -44.47
N ASN A 515 20.87 6.19 -45.17
CA ASN A 515 22.21 5.82 -44.67
C ASN A 515 22.82 7.05 -44.01
N GLY A 516 22.66 7.24 -42.70
CA GLY A 516 23.11 8.45 -42.00
C GLY A 516 22.29 8.74 -40.74
N TRP A 517 22.15 10.02 -40.36
CA TRP A 517 21.59 10.49 -39.08
C TRP A 517 20.12 10.07 -38.83
N ASP A 518 19.46 9.49 -39.83
CA ASP A 518 18.14 8.86 -39.80
C ASP A 518 18.22 7.31 -39.65
N LYS A 519 19.15 6.78 -38.83
CA LYS A 519 19.30 5.32 -38.65
C LYS A 519 18.11 4.70 -37.91
N GLY A 520 17.08 4.30 -38.67
CA GLY A 520 16.01 3.42 -38.20
C GLY A 520 14.97 4.09 -37.28
N THR A 521 13.81 3.46 -37.21
CA THR A 521 12.64 3.93 -36.45
C THR A 521 12.91 4.13 -34.96
N HIS A 522 13.84 3.35 -34.38
CA HIS A 522 14.21 3.40 -32.96
C HIS A 522 15.04 4.64 -32.59
N THR A 523 16.05 5.01 -33.39
CA THR A 523 16.79 6.27 -33.20
C THR A 523 15.87 7.47 -33.37
N GLY A 524 14.97 7.40 -34.35
CA GLY A 524 13.92 8.40 -34.57
C GLY A 524 13.02 8.60 -33.34
N LYS A 525 12.60 7.51 -32.68
CA LYS A 525 11.81 7.54 -31.44
C LYS A 525 12.54 8.30 -30.32
N ILE A 526 13.79 7.93 -30.02
CA ILE A 526 14.56 8.57 -28.94
C ILE A 526 14.75 10.07 -29.25
N ARG A 527 15.15 10.39 -30.48
CA ARG A 527 15.41 11.77 -30.89
C ARG A 527 14.15 12.64 -30.85
N GLY A 528 13.05 12.14 -31.42
CA GLY A 528 11.79 12.88 -31.48
C GLY A 528 11.26 13.21 -30.08
N VAL A 529 11.31 12.26 -29.15
CA VAL A 529 10.85 12.49 -27.78
C VAL A 529 11.75 13.50 -27.06
N TYR A 530 13.08 13.37 -27.17
CA TYR A 530 14.01 14.34 -26.59
C TYR A 530 13.80 15.76 -27.15
N ASP A 531 13.67 15.89 -28.47
CA ASP A 531 13.50 17.18 -29.14
C ASP A 531 12.20 17.87 -28.74
N TYR A 532 11.16 17.11 -28.40
CA TYR A 532 9.92 17.64 -27.87
C TYR A 532 10.05 18.05 -26.39
N LEU A 533 10.60 17.18 -25.54
CA LEU A 533 10.76 17.44 -24.10
C LEU A 533 11.70 18.61 -23.75
N ARG A 534 12.60 19.00 -24.66
CA ARG A 534 13.47 20.16 -24.45
C ARG A 534 12.78 21.51 -24.68
N ASP A 535 11.58 21.54 -25.29
CA ASP A 535 10.85 22.79 -25.49
C ASP A 535 10.22 23.27 -24.18
N ALA A 536 10.96 24.14 -23.46
CA ALA A 536 10.53 24.72 -22.19
C ALA A 536 9.27 25.59 -22.28
N LYS A 537 8.78 25.92 -23.49
CA LYS A 537 7.47 26.58 -23.65
C LYS A 537 6.31 25.61 -23.45
N GLN A 538 6.55 24.32 -23.64
CA GLN A 538 5.52 23.28 -23.60
C GLN A 538 5.48 22.53 -22.28
N PHE A 539 6.60 22.51 -21.54
CA PHE A 539 6.75 21.71 -20.33
C PHE A 539 7.39 22.47 -19.17
N LYS A 540 6.91 22.19 -17.96
CA LYS A 540 7.62 22.47 -16.71
C LYS A 540 8.40 21.25 -16.27
N ASP A 541 9.50 21.48 -15.57
CA ASP A 541 10.41 20.41 -15.12
C ASP A 541 9.73 19.40 -14.17
N ASP A 542 8.74 19.85 -13.40
CA ASP A 542 7.96 19.06 -12.43
C ASP A 542 6.67 18.45 -13.01
N ASP A 543 6.34 18.74 -14.27
CA ASP A 543 5.22 18.09 -14.96
C ASP A 543 5.46 16.58 -15.08
N LEU A 544 4.38 15.81 -15.02
CA LEU A 544 4.44 14.36 -15.18
C LEU A 544 4.26 14.02 -16.66
N VAL A 545 5.10 13.15 -17.21
CA VAL A 545 4.96 12.67 -18.59
C VAL A 545 4.93 11.15 -18.63
N LEU A 546 3.99 10.62 -19.41
CA LEU A 546 3.89 9.22 -19.80
C LEU A 546 4.31 9.11 -21.27
N VAL A 547 5.32 8.30 -21.57
CA VAL A 547 5.74 7.97 -22.93
C VAL A 547 5.44 6.49 -23.19
N ILE A 548 4.73 6.21 -24.28
CA ILE A 548 4.30 4.86 -24.65
C ILE A 548 4.60 4.54 -26.12
N ASP A 549 4.81 3.28 -26.44
CA ASP A 549 4.78 2.79 -27.83
C ASP A 549 3.40 3.00 -28.48
N GLY A 550 3.41 3.45 -29.73
CA GLY A 550 2.18 3.84 -30.42
C GLY A 550 1.33 2.69 -30.95
N TYR A 551 1.93 1.51 -31.18
CA TYR A 551 1.32 0.48 -32.04
C TYR A 551 0.85 -0.79 -31.32
N ASP A 552 1.13 -0.93 -30.03
CA ASP A 552 0.87 -2.17 -29.29
C ASP A 552 0.59 -1.94 -27.80
N ILE A 553 0.02 -0.79 -27.46
CA ILE A 553 -0.38 -0.43 -26.09
C ILE A 553 -1.86 -0.10 -26.01
N TRP A 554 -2.55 -0.69 -25.04
CA TRP A 554 -3.95 -0.37 -24.74
C TRP A 554 -4.11 0.06 -23.28
N PHE A 555 -4.83 1.16 -23.07
CA PHE A 555 -5.22 1.60 -21.73
C PHE A 555 -6.43 0.80 -21.24
N GLN A 556 -6.45 0.48 -19.94
CA GLN A 556 -7.54 -0.24 -19.30
C GLN A 556 -8.20 0.56 -18.17
N LEU A 557 -7.43 1.33 -17.41
CA LEU A 557 -7.88 2.06 -16.24
C LEU A 557 -7.62 3.57 -16.35
N PRO A 558 -8.41 4.42 -15.67
CA PRO A 558 -8.28 5.88 -15.71
C PRO A 558 -6.92 6.41 -15.20
N PRO A 559 -6.51 7.63 -15.61
CA PRO A 559 -5.23 8.23 -15.24
C PRO A 559 -5.09 8.48 -13.73
N GLU A 560 -6.18 8.70 -12.98
CA GLU A 560 -6.09 8.86 -11.52
C GLU A 560 -5.52 7.62 -10.83
N VAL A 561 -5.85 6.41 -11.32
CA VAL A 561 -5.33 5.15 -10.78
C VAL A 561 -3.84 5.04 -11.09
N MET A 562 -3.45 5.36 -12.33
CA MET A 562 -2.04 5.34 -12.76
C MET A 562 -1.17 6.27 -11.94
N ILE A 563 -1.59 7.52 -11.74
CA ILE A 563 -0.82 8.52 -10.99
C ILE A 563 -0.69 8.10 -9.52
N LYS A 564 -1.77 7.59 -8.92
CA LYS A 564 -1.76 7.11 -7.53
C LYS A 564 -0.78 5.95 -7.36
N ARG A 565 -0.79 4.98 -8.28
CA ARG A 565 0.12 3.82 -8.26
C ARG A 565 1.56 4.20 -8.55
N TYR A 566 1.82 5.07 -9.51
CA TYR A 566 3.15 5.59 -9.80
C TYR A 566 3.78 6.22 -8.55
N ARG A 567 3.04 7.09 -7.86
CA ARG A 567 3.51 7.72 -6.60
C ARG A 567 3.79 6.68 -5.51
N SER A 568 2.97 5.64 -5.42
CA SER A 568 3.16 4.52 -4.47
C SER A 568 4.43 3.72 -4.78
N ILE A 569 4.64 3.34 -6.05
CA ILE A 569 5.82 2.61 -6.53
C ILE A 569 7.09 3.40 -6.25
N VAL A 570 7.11 4.69 -6.62
CA VAL A 570 8.26 5.58 -6.39
C VAL A 570 8.56 5.73 -4.91
N ARG A 571 7.55 5.89 -4.05
CA ARG A 571 7.72 5.97 -2.58
C ARG A 571 8.37 4.69 -2.03
N ALA A 572 7.79 3.53 -2.34
CA ALA A 572 8.28 2.24 -1.86
C ALA A 572 9.71 1.94 -2.36
N ALA A 573 10.02 2.29 -3.61
CA ALA A 573 11.36 2.14 -4.16
C ALA A 573 12.37 3.07 -3.46
N ASN A 574 12.00 4.32 -3.20
CA ASN A 574 12.86 5.26 -2.49
C ASN A 574 13.13 4.84 -1.06
N GLU A 575 12.15 4.26 -0.37
CA GLU A 575 12.37 3.67 0.95
C GLU A 575 13.39 2.52 0.92
N ARG A 576 13.31 1.63 -0.08
CA ARG A 576 14.30 0.56 -0.27
C ARG A 576 15.70 1.11 -0.57
N LEU A 577 15.81 2.07 -1.48
CA LEU A 577 17.09 2.72 -1.80
C LEU A 577 17.69 3.44 -0.59
N ARG A 578 16.85 4.11 0.22
CA ARG A 578 17.29 4.73 1.49
C ARG A 578 17.83 3.71 2.47
N ARG A 579 17.16 2.56 2.62
CA ARG A 579 17.61 1.47 3.50
C ARG A 579 18.92 0.85 3.00
N GLN A 580 19.08 0.73 1.68
CA GLN A 580 20.22 0.06 1.07
C GLN A 580 21.48 0.95 1.00
N TYR A 581 21.31 2.25 0.71
CA TYR A 581 22.43 3.16 0.41
C TYR A 581 22.56 4.36 1.37
N GLY A 582 21.56 4.59 2.21
CA GLY A 582 21.60 5.64 3.24
C GLY A 582 21.44 7.07 2.70
N MET A 583 21.87 8.02 3.53
CA MET A 583 21.78 9.46 3.29
C MET A 583 23.18 10.05 3.13
N ILE A 584 23.34 10.99 2.21
CA ILE A 584 24.58 11.75 2.01
C ILE A 584 24.39 13.22 2.36
N SER A 585 25.47 13.84 2.79
CA SER A 585 25.53 15.28 3.08
C SER A 585 25.93 16.03 1.81
N ARG A 586 25.07 16.93 1.33
CA ARG A 586 25.32 17.76 0.14
C ARG A 586 25.35 19.24 0.54
N LYS A 587 26.34 19.99 0.07
CA LYS A 587 26.34 21.45 0.21
C LYS A 587 25.24 22.04 -0.65
N LYS A 588 24.42 22.93 -0.09
CA LYS A 588 23.39 23.63 -0.87
C LYS A 588 24.06 24.56 -1.88
N PRO A 589 23.73 24.49 -3.19
CA PRO A 589 24.47 25.25 -4.20
C PRO A 589 24.32 26.79 -4.11
N TRP A 590 23.37 27.30 -3.31
CA TRP A 590 23.00 28.72 -3.29
C TRP A 590 22.87 29.36 -1.89
N GLU A 591 23.24 28.66 -0.81
CA GLU A 591 23.07 29.11 0.59
C GLU A 591 24.36 28.94 1.46
N GLY A 592 25.54 29.19 0.90
CA GLY A 592 26.81 29.14 1.67
C GLY A 592 27.18 27.75 2.18
N ASP A 593 27.82 27.66 3.36
CA ASP A 593 28.33 26.40 3.96
C ASP A 593 27.25 25.50 4.60
N GLN A 594 25.97 25.73 4.30
CA GLN A 594 24.86 24.89 4.78
C GLN A 594 24.88 23.52 4.09
N VAL A 595 24.84 22.47 4.92
CA VAL A 595 24.86 21.07 4.50
C VAL A 595 23.48 20.47 4.68
N GLU A 596 22.89 19.97 3.59
CA GLU A 596 21.61 19.27 3.60
C GLU A 596 21.84 17.75 3.54
N ARG A 597 21.09 16.99 4.34
CA ARG A 597 21.07 15.52 4.22
C ARG A 597 20.02 15.11 3.20
N VAL A 598 20.48 14.54 2.09
CA VAL A 598 19.64 14.01 1.02
C VAL A 598 19.86 12.51 0.86
N GLN A 599 18.87 11.80 0.34
CA GLN A 599 19.04 10.39 0.01
C GLN A 599 20.14 10.23 -1.05
N MET A 600 20.97 9.19 -0.91
CA MET A 600 22.09 8.96 -1.83
C MET A 600 21.61 8.72 -3.26
N TYR A 601 20.61 7.85 -3.42
CA TYR A 601 20.01 7.50 -4.70
C TYR A 601 18.50 7.54 -4.58
N SER A 602 17.81 8.12 -5.55
CA SER A 602 16.35 8.21 -5.55
C SER A 602 15.80 7.75 -6.89
N GLN A 603 14.87 6.79 -6.88
CA GLN A 603 14.03 6.46 -8.01
C GLN A 603 13.00 7.57 -8.22
N LYS A 604 12.82 7.96 -9.47
CA LYS A 604 11.84 8.96 -9.90
C LYS A 604 11.12 8.57 -11.17
N VAL A 605 11.68 7.64 -11.94
CA VAL A 605 11.15 7.20 -13.22
C VAL A 605 10.84 5.71 -13.12
N VAL A 606 9.68 5.31 -13.66
CA VAL A 606 9.22 3.92 -13.66
C VAL A 606 9.08 3.46 -15.11
N TYR A 607 9.77 2.38 -15.47
CA TYR A 607 9.65 1.66 -16.73
C TYR A 607 8.86 0.35 -16.54
N GLY A 608 8.31 -0.19 -17.63
CA GLY A 608 7.79 -1.56 -17.66
C GLY A 608 8.89 -2.59 -17.41
N ALA A 609 8.49 -3.79 -16.96
CA ALA A 609 9.42 -4.86 -16.57
C ALA A 609 9.16 -6.15 -17.35
N ASP A 610 10.17 -6.67 -18.04
CA ASP A 610 10.14 -7.96 -18.73
C ASP A 610 10.81 -9.08 -17.89
N LYS A 611 10.43 -10.33 -18.20
CA LYS A 611 10.94 -11.56 -17.55
C LYS A 611 12.22 -12.12 -18.17
N LEU A 612 12.57 -11.66 -19.37
CA LEU A 612 13.79 -12.03 -20.08
C LEU A 612 14.64 -10.82 -20.39
N CYS A 613 15.95 -10.99 -20.33
CA CYS A 613 16.87 -9.98 -20.83
C CYS A 613 16.94 -10.09 -22.35
N TRP A 614 16.56 -9.04 -23.04
CA TRP A 614 16.64 -8.94 -24.48
C TRP A 614 16.72 -7.47 -24.91
N PRO A 615 17.49 -7.12 -25.95
CA PRO A 615 18.38 -7.96 -26.76
C PRO A 615 19.83 -8.05 -26.24
N ASN A 616 20.11 -7.48 -25.06
CA ASN A 616 21.46 -7.45 -24.50
C ASN A 616 21.99 -8.87 -24.18
N PRO A 617 23.29 -9.13 -24.38
CA PRO A 617 23.91 -10.39 -23.99
C PRO A 617 23.91 -10.54 -22.46
N ALA A 618 23.96 -11.78 -21.96
CA ALA A 618 23.80 -12.08 -20.53
C ALA A 618 24.87 -11.40 -19.64
N GLU A 619 26.04 -11.12 -20.21
CA GLU A 619 27.18 -10.46 -19.55
C GLU A 619 27.06 -8.94 -19.52
N ASP A 620 26.14 -8.36 -20.28
CA ASP A 620 25.87 -6.92 -20.32
C ASP A 620 25.34 -6.44 -18.95
N PRO A 621 25.74 -5.25 -18.47
CA PRO A 621 25.15 -4.62 -17.30
C PRO A 621 23.61 -4.60 -17.31
N ALA A 622 23.00 -4.43 -18.48
CA ALA A 622 21.55 -4.48 -18.68
C ALA A 622 20.91 -5.82 -18.25
N CYS A 623 21.69 -6.90 -18.17
CA CYS A 623 21.22 -8.21 -17.73
C CYS A 623 21.81 -8.62 -16.37
N ALA A 624 23.11 -8.39 -16.19
CA ALA A 624 23.87 -8.91 -15.06
C ALA A 624 23.76 -8.04 -13.80
N ALA A 625 23.59 -6.72 -13.94
CA ALA A 625 23.69 -5.76 -12.84
C ALA A 625 22.36 -5.44 -12.16
N LEU A 626 21.25 -5.99 -12.65
CA LEU A 626 19.94 -5.58 -12.20
C LEU A 626 19.59 -6.17 -10.81
N PRO A 627 18.91 -5.39 -9.96
CA PRO A 627 18.39 -5.89 -8.69
C PRO A 627 17.35 -7.00 -8.93
N LEU A 628 17.22 -7.90 -7.94
CA LEU A 628 16.19 -8.92 -7.96
C LEU A 628 14.79 -8.29 -7.87
N SER A 629 13.81 -8.96 -8.48
CA SER A 629 12.40 -8.61 -8.37
C SER A 629 11.95 -8.59 -6.91
N THR A 630 11.07 -7.64 -6.57
CA THR A 630 10.47 -7.55 -5.22
C THR A 630 9.36 -8.56 -4.98
N LEU A 631 8.97 -9.32 -6.00
CA LEU A 631 7.99 -10.39 -5.88
C LEU A 631 8.50 -11.56 -5.01
N PRO A 632 7.60 -12.34 -4.39
CA PRO A 632 7.98 -13.53 -3.63
C PRO A 632 8.90 -14.46 -4.43
N ILE A 633 9.92 -15.00 -3.77
CA ILE A 633 10.96 -15.85 -4.40
C ILE A 633 10.41 -17.17 -4.97
N ASP A 634 9.17 -17.51 -4.62
CA ASP A 634 8.47 -18.74 -4.96
C ASP A 634 7.15 -18.47 -5.70
N VAL A 635 6.98 -17.29 -6.32
CA VAL A 635 5.75 -16.86 -7.00
C VAL A 635 5.31 -17.76 -8.17
N TYR A 636 6.23 -18.51 -8.79
CA TYR A 636 5.94 -19.60 -9.75
C TYR A 636 6.30 -20.98 -9.18
N GLY A 637 6.40 -21.09 -7.86
CA GLY A 637 6.73 -22.29 -7.13
C GLY A 637 8.24 -22.59 -7.18
N PRO A 638 8.64 -23.86 -7.02
CA PRO A 638 10.04 -24.26 -6.98
C PRO A 638 10.85 -23.95 -8.25
N GLN A 639 10.17 -23.64 -9.37
CA GLN A 639 10.78 -23.30 -10.66
C GLN A 639 10.96 -21.79 -10.88
N THR A 640 10.56 -20.96 -9.91
CA THR A 640 10.75 -19.50 -9.98
C THR A 640 12.22 -19.16 -10.29
N ASP A 641 12.44 -18.34 -11.32
CA ASP A 641 13.75 -17.89 -11.80
C ASP A 641 14.69 -19.01 -12.30
N LYS A 642 14.19 -20.23 -12.52
CA LYS A 642 14.97 -21.37 -13.07
C LYS A 642 14.61 -21.68 -14.51
N ASP A 643 13.58 -21.03 -15.05
CA ASP A 643 13.12 -21.26 -16.41
C ASP A 643 13.99 -20.49 -17.40
N ARG A 644 14.64 -21.25 -18.29
CA ARG A 644 15.47 -20.68 -19.36
C ARG A 644 14.64 -20.01 -20.44
N GLU A 645 13.39 -20.41 -20.61
CA GLU A 645 12.46 -19.79 -21.55
C GLU A 645 11.77 -18.56 -20.94
N GLY A 646 11.92 -18.32 -19.63
CA GLY A 646 11.50 -17.07 -19.00
C GLY A 646 10.02 -16.94 -18.64
N PHE A 647 9.19 -17.95 -18.91
CA PHE A 647 7.77 -17.93 -18.53
C PHE A 647 7.58 -17.96 -17.01
N LEU A 648 8.45 -18.68 -16.29
CA LEU A 648 8.39 -18.80 -14.82
C LEU A 648 9.41 -17.92 -14.09
N ASN A 649 9.91 -16.88 -14.76
CA ASN A 649 10.84 -15.94 -14.16
C ASN A 649 10.08 -14.72 -13.63
N ARG A 650 10.57 -14.16 -12.52
CA ARG A 650 10.08 -12.88 -12.04
C ARG A 650 10.55 -11.76 -12.97
N PRO A 651 9.69 -10.79 -13.31
CA PRO A 651 10.10 -9.64 -14.11
C PRO A 651 11.21 -8.87 -13.40
N ARG A 652 12.27 -8.54 -14.14
CA ARG A 652 13.39 -7.73 -13.61
C ARG A 652 14.18 -6.97 -14.66
N TYR A 653 13.86 -7.12 -15.94
CA TYR A 653 14.57 -6.45 -17.03
C TYR A 653 13.75 -5.26 -17.52
N LEU A 654 14.42 -4.17 -17.88
CA LEU A 654 13.73 -2.96 -18.35
C LEU A 654 12.99 -3.24 -19.67
N ASN A 655 11.79 -2.70 -19.84
CA ASN A 655 11.08 -2.64 -21.12
C ASN A 655 10.94 -1.18 -21.57
N SER A 656 11.43 -0.83 -22.77
CA SER A 656 11.48 0.57 -23.26
C SER A 656 10.16 1.10 -23.86
N GLY A 657 9.12 0.27 -23.94
CA GLY A 657 7.85 0.67 -24.55
C GLY A 657 6.94 1.48 -23.63
N THR A 658 7.25 1.55 -22.34
CA THR A 658 6.47 2.32 -21.35
C THR A 658 7.37 3.01 -20.34
N VAL A 659 7.18 4.30 -20.12
CA VAL A 659 7.86 5.04 -19.06
C VAL A 659 7.01 6.20 -18.53
N ILE A 660 7.00 6.37 -17.21
CA ILE A 660 6.38 7.52 -16.54
C ILE A 660 7.34 8.17 -15.54
N GLY A 661 7.35 9.50 -15.51
CA GLY A 661 8.17 10.28 -14.57
C GLY A 661 8.12 11.78 -14.82
N PRO A 662 8.82 12.60 -14.01
CA PRO A 662 8.88 14.04 -14.20
C PRO A 662 9.61 14.39 -15.50
N VAL A 663 9.18 15.43 -16.20
CA VAL A 663 9.78 15.85 -17.48
C VAL A 663 11.28 16.07 -17.37
N ALA A 664 11.77 16.71 -16.30
CA ALA A 664 13.19 16.96 -16.12
C ALA A 664 14.02 15.66 -16.07
N ASP A 665 13.51 14.62 -15.41
CA ASP A 665 14.20 13.35 -15.26
C ASP A 665 14.10 12.51 -16.54
N ILE A 666 12.94 12.48 -17.20
CA ILE A 666 12.78 11.81 -18.50
C ILE A 666 13.66 12.46 -19.57
N ARG A 667 13.68 13.80 -19.65
CA ARG A 667 14.54 14.54 -20.59
C ARG A 667 16.01 14.18 -20.41
N ALA A 668 16.49 14.09 -19.17
CA ALA A 668 17.88 13.71 -18.88
C ALA A 668 18.20 12.26 -19.29
N ILE A 669 17.25 11.33 -19.14
CA ILE A 669 17.40 9.94 -19.59
C ILE A 669 17.47 9.86 -21.12
N TYR A 670 16.56 10.55 -21.83
CA TYR A 670 16.55 10.58 -23.29
C TYR A 670 17.78 11.29 -23.88
N GLU A 671 18.30 12.32 -23.21
CA GLU A 671 19.58 12.94 -23.56
C GLU A 671 20.74 11.94 -23.50
N ARG A 672 20.81 11.16 -22.42
CA ARG A 672 21.82 10.11 -22.27
C ARG A 672 21.65 9.01 -23.32
N ALA A 673 20.40 8.64 -23.63
CA ALA A 673 20.11 7.67 -24.68
C ALA A 673 20.59 8.15 -26.05
N LEU A 674 20.42 9.42 -26.40
CA LEU A 674 20.96 9.97 -27.64
C LEU A 674 22.48 9.91 -27.72
N GLN A 675 23.18 10.26 -26.63
CA GLN A 675 24.64 10.15 -26.59
C GLN A 675 25.10 8.71 -26.87
N LYS A 676 24.40 7.73 -26.32
CA LYS A 676 24.69 6.30 -26.54
C LYS A 676 24.34 5.79 -27.94
N VAL A 677 23.32 6.37 -28.58
CA VAL A 677 22.97 6.03 -29.96
C VAL A 677 24.07 6.50 -30.93
N ASP A 678 24.69 7.65 -30.64
CA ASP A 678 25.80 8.21 -31.43
C ASP A 678 27.14 7.46 -31.20
N GLU A 679 27.26 6.70 -30.11
CA GLU A 679 28.38 5.80 -29.81
C GLU A 679 28.19 4.44 -30.53
N GLU A 680 29.13 4.04 -31.40
CA GLU A 680 29.24 2.69 -31.97
C GLU A 680 28.08 2.14 -32.85
N ASP A 681 27.33 2.99 -33.58
CA ASP A 681 26.23 2.54 -34.47
C ASP A 681 25.11 1.75 -33.76
N ARG A 682 25.03 1.87 -32.43
CA ARG A 682 24.09 1.16 -31.55
C ARG A 682 22.62 1.50 -31.80
N GLY A 683 22.34 2.62 -32.48
CA GLY A 683 20.99 2.97 -32.97
C GLY A 683 20.35 1.92 -33.88
N THR A 684 21.14 1.02 -34.49
CA THR A 684 20.65 -0.11 -35.29
C THR A 684 20.16 -1.30 -34.46
N ILE A 685 20.49 -1.36 -33.16
CA ILE A 685 20.15 -2.48 -32.25
C ILE A 685 18.77 -2.25 -31.58
N GLY A 686 18.36 -0.98 -31.41
CA GLY A 686 17.03 -0.60 -30.91
C GLY A 686 17.04 0.17 -29.59
N ASP A 687 15.95 0.87 -29.30
CA ASP A 687 15.78 1.69 -28.09
C ASP A 687 15.77 0.84 -26.81
N GLN A 688 15.22 -0.37 -26.88
CA GLN A 688 15.27 -1.38 -25.81
C GLN A 688 16.70 -1.63 -25.30
N PHE A 689 17.66 -1.81 -26.22
CA PHE A 689 19.07 -2.03 -25.86
C PHE A 689 19.66 -0.83 -25.12
N VAL A 690 19.41 0.37 -25.64
CA VAL A 690 20.00 1.61 -25.12
C VAL A 690 19.49 1.92 -23.71
N PHE A 691 18.17 1.89 -23.48
CA PHE A 691 17.62 2.20 -22.16
C PHE A 691 17.96 1.12 -21.12
N ALA A 692 17.97 -0.16 -21.52
CA ALA A 692 18.36 -1.24 -20.62
C ALA A 692 19.84 -1.11 -20.20
N GLU A 693 20.73 -0.72 -21.11
CA GLU A 693 22.13 -0.44 -20.77
C GLU A 693 22.29 0.75 -19.81
N ILE A 694 21.54 1.85 -20.01
CA ILE A 694 21.56 2.99 -19.07
C ILE A 694 21.14 2.54 -17.67
N PHE A 695 20.09 1.71 -17.57
CA PHE A 695 19.65 1.16 -16.29
C PHE A 695 20.71 0.24 -15.67
N GLY A 696 21.32 -0.64 -16.47
CA GLY A 696 22.43 -1.50 -16.04
C GLY A 696 23.62 -0.70 -15.51
N GLU A 697 24.06 0.33 -16.23
CA GLU A 697 25.15 1.22 -15.83
C GLU A 697 24.86 1.95 -14.50
N GLN A 698 23.62 2.41 -14.31
CA GLN A 698 23.17 3.00 -13.03
C GLN A 698 23.35 2.00 -11.88
N GLU A 699 22.89 0.75 -12.05
CA GLU A 699 22.98 -0.27 -11.01
C GLU A 699 24.43 -0.71 -10.76
N VAL A 700 25.26 -0.80 -11.80
CA VAL A 700 26.71 -1.00 -11.64
C VAL A 700 27.31 0.12 -10.80
N GLN A 701 27.00 1.38 -11.08
CA GLN A 701 27.51 2.50 -10.28
C GLN A 701 27.10 2.37 -8.80
N ARG A 702 25.82 2.05 -8.53
CA ARG A 702 25.31 1.87 -7.17
C ARG A 702 26.04 0.72 -6.45
N GLN A 703 26.27 -0.40 -7.14
CA GLN A 703 26.98 -1.56 -6.59
C GLN A 703 28.47 -1.29 -6.35
N VAL A 704 29.17 -0.64 -7.28
CA VAL A 704 30.60 -0.27 -7.13
C VAL A 704 30.78 0.73 -5.98
N THR A 705 29.86 1.69 -5.84
CA THR A 705 29.91 2.64 -4.74
C THR A 705 29.65 1.96 -3.39
N ARG A 706 28.76 0.95 -3.36
CA ARG A 706 28.54 0.09 -2.18
C ARG A 706 29.78 -0.75 -1.84
N SER A 707 30.39 -1.43 -2.81
CA SER A 707 31.53 -2.32 -2.55
C SER A 707 32.79 -1.58 -2.07
N THR A 708 33.00 -0.34 -2.55
CA THR A 708 34.13 0.52 -2.16
C THR A 708 33.93 1.22 -0.81
N SER A 709 32.69 1.37 -0.35
CA SER A 709 32.36 1.99 0.94
C SER A 709 32.16 0.98 2.09
N GLN A 710 32.18 -0.32 1.80
CA GLN A 710 31.96 -1.38 2.80
C GLN A 710 33.25 -1.79 3.54
N GLY A 711 33.16 -1.83 4.88
CA GLY A 711 34.12 -2.51 5.75
C GLY A 711 33.95 -4.05 5.74
N ALA A 712 34.83 -4.77 6.42
CA ALA A 712 34.87 -6.24 6.42
C ALA A 712 33.53 -6.93 6.79
N GLY A 713 32.70 -6.31 7.65
CA GLY A 713 31.38 -6.83 8.02
C GLY A 713 30.31 -6.71 6.91
N GLY A 714 30.37 -5.67 6.07
CA GLY A 714 29.44 -5.50 4.94
C GLY A 714 29.68 -6.53 3.83
N ARG A 715 30.95 -6.87 3.58
CA ARG A 715 31.34 -7.90 2.60
C ARG A 715 30.90 -9.31 3.02
N TRP A 716 30.82 -9.58 4.32
CA TRP A 716 30.34 -10.87 4.85
C TRP A 716 28.81 -11.02 4.74
N LEU A 717 28.05 -9.95 5.00
CA LEU A 717 26.58 -9.94 4.81
C LEU A 717 26.20 -10.11 3.33
N ASP A 718 26.93 -9.45 2.42
CA ASP A 718 26.71 -9.59 0.98
C ASP A 718 27.02 -11.02 0.49
N TRP A 719 28.06 -11.66 1.05
CA TRP A 719 28.34 -13.07 0.79
C TRP A 719 27.19 -13.98 1.27
N LEU A 720 26.64 -13.72 2.47
CA LEU A 720 25.54 -14.49 3.04
C LEU A 720 24.23 -14.30 2.24
N SER A 721 23.90 -13.07 1.83
CA SER A 721 22.71 -12.79 1.02
C SER A 721 22.78 -13.42 -0.36
N ASN A 722 23.99 -13.48 -0.95
CA ASN A 722 24.25 -14.17 -2.21
C ASN A 722 24.15 -15.69 -2.05
N ALA A 723 24.64 -16.25 -0.94
CA ALA A 723 24.51 -17.68 -0.63
C ALA A 723 23.04 -18.10 -0.38
N LEU A 724 22.20 -17.19 0.11
CA LEU A 724 20.76 -17.40 0.36
C LEU A 724 19.85 -17.01 -0.83
N GLY A 725 20.41 -16.52 -1.94
CA GLY A 725 19.64 -16.13 -3.13
C GLY A 725 18.74 -14.88 -2.96
N THR A 726 19.02 -14.06 -1.95
CA THR A 726 18.23 -12.85 -1.59
C THR A 726 18.83 -11.56 -2.14
N SER A 727 19.97 -11.63 -2.81
CA SER A 727 20.62 -10.55 -3.55
C SER A 727 21.30 -11.16 -4.78
N PRO A 728 21.43 -10.41 -5.89
CA PRO A 728 22.12 -10.95 -7.06
C PRO A 728 23.58 -11.23 -6.69
N PRO A 729 24.15 -12.38 -7.08
CA PRO A 729 25.55 -12.68 -6.79
C PRO A 729 26.44 -11.59 -7.39
N PHE A 730 27.23 -10.92 -6.54
CA PHE A 730 28.24 -9.98 -6.99
C PHE A 730 29.28 -10.76 -7.79
N ASN A 731 29.18 -10.72 -9.12
CA ASN A 731 29.98 -11.55 -10.01
C ASN A 731 31.34 -10.88 -10.26
N ASP A 732 32.43 -11.65 -10.22
CA ASP A 732 33.80 -11.16 -10.45
C ASP A 732 33.99 -10.50 -11.84
N THR A 733 33.08 -10.74 -12.78
CA THR A 733 33.04 -10.11 -14.12
C THR A 733 32.64 -8.63 -14.09
N MET A 734 31.96 -8.13 -13.05
CA MET A 734 31.60 -6.71 -12.91
C MET A 734 32.78 -5.81 -12.56
N ASN A 735 33.90 -6.38 -12.12
CA ASN A 735 35.14 -5.62 -11.82
C ASN A 735 35.78 -4.97 -13.06
N ASN A 736 35.31 -5.28 -14.28
CA ASN A 736 35.89 -4.77 -15.51
C ASN A 736 35.19 -3.51 -16.06
N MET A 737 34.07 -3.07 -15.46
CA MET A 737 33.42 -1.82 -15.84
C MET A 737 33.96 -0.67 -14.96
N THR A 738 34.88 0.12 -15.51
CA THR A 738 35.39 1.32 -14.84
C THR A 738 34.36 2.44 -14.91
N VAL A 739 33.74 2.78 -13.77
CA VAL A 739 32.94 4.01 -13.61
C VAL A 739 33.83 5.20 -13.97
N VAL A 740 33.49 5.93 -15.03
CA VAL A 740 34.28 7.06 -15.51
C VAL A 740 34.08 8.26 -14.58
N PRO A 741 35.15 8.80 -13.96
CA PRO A 741 35.02 9.98 -13.10
C PRO A 741 34.44 11.18 -13.86
N GLY A 742 33.41 11.81 -13.29
CA GLY A 742 32.75 12.99 -13.88
C GLY A 742 31.56 12.67 -14.79
N GLN A 743 31.32 11.40 -15.14
CA GLN A 743 30.14 10.99 -15.88
C GLN A 743 28.95 10.75 -14.93
N ARG A 744 27.76 11.17 -15.35
CA ARG A 744 26.50 10.91 -14.63
C ARG A 744 25.97 9.53 -15.00
N TYR A 745 25.76 8.68 -13.99
CA TYR A 745 25.11 7.37 -14.16
C TYR A 745 23.79 7.25 -13.36
N GLU A 746 23.55 8.12 -12.38
CA GLU A 746 22.30 8.14 -11.61
C GLU A 746 21.23 9.01 -12.31
N PHE A 747 20.18 8.36 -12.80
CA PHE A 747 19.03 9.01 -13.43
C PHE A 747 17.69 8.67 -12.75
N GLY A 748 17.72 7.95 -11.63
CA GLY A 748 16.51 7.58 -10.91
C GLY A 748 15.61 6.59 -11.64
N LEU A 749 16.18 5.76 -12.52
CA LEU A 749 15.43 4.68 -13.19
C LEU A 749 15.04 3.58 -12.18
N GLY A 750 13.86 3.01 -12.37
CA GLY A 750 13.46 1.74 -11.78
C GLY A 750 12.27 1.13 -12.51
N LEU A 751 11.80 -0.02 -12.02
CA LEU A 751 10.86 -0.90 -12.73
C LEU A 751 9.54 -1.13 -11.97
N ASP A 752 8.47 -1.37 -12.73
CA ASP A 752 7.18 -1.84 -12.22
C ASP A 752 7.18 -3.38 -12.08
N TYR A 753 7.80 -3.89 -10.99
CA TYR A 753 7.95 -5.33 -10.77
C TYR A 753 6.63 -6.10 -10.59
N GLU A 754 5.57 -5.42 -10.14
CA GLU A 754 4.27 -6.05 -9.85
C GLU A 754 3.25 -5.86 -10.99
N SER A 755 3.67 -5.30 -12.13
CA SER A 755 2.81 -4.97 -13.28
C SER A 755 1.57 -4.16 -12.87
N GLN A 756 1.71 -3.24 -11.91
CA GLN A 756 0.60 -2.41 -11.40
C GLN A 756 0.22 -1.29 -12.37
N LEU A 757 1.20 -0.75 -13.09
CA LEU A 757 1.03 0.23 -14.14
C LEU A 757 1.04 -0.45 -15.50
N PHE A 758 2.08 -1.24 -15.76
CA PHE A 758 2.50 -1.69 -17.08
C PHE A 758 2.59 -3.22 -17.12
N GLN A 759 1.58 -3.87 -17.71
CA GLN A 759 1.65 -5.30 -17.99
C GLN A 759 2.26 -5.52 -19.36
N THR A 760 3.56 -5.86 -19.39
CA THR A 760 4.19 -6.39 -20.60
C THR A 760 3.69 -7.81 -20.85
N MET A 761 3.67 -8.27 -22.10
CA MET A 761 3.11 -9.57 -22.49
C MET A 761 4.18 -10.61 -22.89
N THR A 762 5.41 -10.16 -23.11
CA THR A 762 6.55 -11.04 -23.41
C THR A 762 6.79 -12.03 -22.26
N HIS A 763 6.48 -13.31 -22.51
CA HIS A 763 6.55 -14.42 -21.54
C HIS A 763 5.66 -14.28 -20.29
N SER A 764 4.71 -13.36 -20.32
CA SER A 764 3.77 -13.06 -19.23
C SER A 764 2.31 -13.06 -19.68
N ALA A 765 2.04 -13.22 -20.97
CA ALA A 765 0.68 -13.31 -21.50
C ALA A 765 -0.15 -14.44 -20.87
N SER A 766 0.47 -15.57 -20.56
CA SER A 766 -0.17 -16.70 -19.85
C SER A 766 -0.55 -16.38 -18.41
N ASP A 767 0.02 -15.32 -17.84
CA ASP A 767 -0.27 -14.90 -16.48
C ASP A 767 -1.47 -13.94 -16.44
N VAL A 768 -2.03 -13.55 -17.59
CA VAL A 768 -3.11 -12.57 -17.65
C VAL A 768 -4.41 -13.25 -18.05
N ASP A 769 -5.46 -12.99 -17.28
CA ASP A 769 -6.83 -13.40 -17.60
C ASP A 769 -7.80 -12.22 -17.50
N PHE A 770 -8.92 -12.28 -18.23
CA PHE A 770 -9.95 -11.25 -18.19
C PHE A 770 -11.02 -11.65 -17.19
N LEU A 771 -10.97 -11.01 -16.02
CA LEU A 771 -11.76 -11.42 -14.87
C LEU A 771 -12.94 -10.50 -14.63
N PHE A 772 -14.08 -11.12 -14.34
CA PHE A 772 -15.23 -10.46 -13.77
C PHE A 772 -15.16 -10.59 -12.26
N TYR A 773 -15.02 -9.47 -11.56
CA TYR A 773 -14.80 -9.50 -10.12
C TYR A 773 -16.05 -9.88 -9.30
N ASN A 774 -17.21 -9.88 -9.95
CA ASN A 774 -18.45 -10.46 -9.42
C ASN A 774 -18.59 -11.98 -9.61
N ASP A 775 -17.73 -12.63 -10.41
CA ASP A 775 -17.73 -14.08 -10.57
C ASP A 775 -16.80 -14.75 -9.55
N THR A 776 -17.26 -14.82 -8.30
CA THR A 776 -16.48 -15.41 -7.20
C THR A 776 -16.13 -16.88 -7.42
N GLY A 777 -16.94 -17.61 -8.19
CA GLY A 777 -16.70 -19.02 -8.50
C GLY A 777 -15.47 -19.19 -9.38
N HIS A 778 -15.41 -18.41 -10.46
CA HIS A 778 -14.25 -18.42 -11.36
C HIS A 778 -12.98 -17.91 -10.65
N LEU A 779 -13.08 -16.83 -9.86
CA LEU A 779 -11.96 -16.29 -9.09
C LEU A 779 -11.37 -17.31 -8.10
N ASN A 780 -12.22 -18.04 -7.38
CA ASN A 780 -11.76 -19.07 -6.44
C ASN A 780 -11.09 -20.24 -7.18
N ASN A 781 -11.66 -20.69 -8.31
CA ASN A 781 -11.07 -21.76 -9.11
C ASN A 781 -9.69 -21.36 -9.69
N LEU A 782 -9.52 -20.12 -10.15
CA LEU A 782 -8.21 -19.63 -10.61
C LEU A 782 -7.21 -19.53 -9.45
N HIS A 783 -7.64 -19.07 -8.28
CA HIS A 783 -6.79 -19.06 -7.09
C HIS A 783 -6.35 -20.48 -6.69
N GLU A 784 -7.24 -21.47 -6.85
CA GLU A 784 -6.92 -22.88 -6.65
C GLU A 784 -6.01 -23.45 -7.76
N THR A 785 -6.18 -23.03 -9.00
CA THR A 785 -5.36 -23.58 -10.10
C THR A 785 -3.92 -23.02 -10.08
N HIS A 786 -3.74 -21.79 -9.62
CA HIS A 786 -2.46 -21.08 -9.60
C HIS A 786 -1.77 -21.08 -8.21
N HIS A 787 -1.89 -22.18 -7.44
CA HIS A 787 -1.40 -22.42 -6.06
C HIS A 787 0.10 -22.15 -5.74
N TYR A 788 0.84 -21.48 -6.61
CA TYR A 788 2.24 -21.14 -6.38
C TYR A 788 2.35 -19.83 -5.57
N ALA A 789 2.26 -19.96 -4.25
CA ALA A 789 2.76 -19.01 -3.23
C ALA A 789 2.15 -17.60 -3.10
N SER A 790 1.22 -17.14 -3.95
CA SER A 790 0.57 -15.84 -3.68
C SER A 790 -0.43 -15.95 -2.52
N THR A 791 -0.08 -15.41 -1.35
CA THR A 791 -1.02 -15.13 -0.25
C THR A 791 -2.04 -14.03 -0.59
N ARG A 792 -1.91 -13.38 -1.75
CA ARG A 792 -2.80 -12.31 -2.22
C ARG A 792 -3.91 -12.92 -3.09
N LEU A 793 -5.18 -12.66 -2.72
CA LEU A 793 -6.36 -13.10 -3.46
C LEU A 793 -6.62 -12.22 -4.69
N LEU A 794 -7.21 -12.81 -5.73
CA LEU A 794 -7.75 -12.09 -6.89
C LEU A 794 -8.99 -11.30 -6.46
N ARG A 795 -8.80 -10.05 -6.02
CA ARG A 795 -9.86 -9.12 -5.59
C ARG A 795 -9.72 -7.77 -6.26
N LEU A 796 -10.84 -7.06 -6.42
CA LEU A 796 -10.84 -5.72 -6.98
C LEU A 796 -10.20 -4.73 -5.98
N PRO A 797 -9.05 -4.13 -6.31
CA PRO A 797 -8.36 -3.17 -5.46
C PRO A 797 -9.20 -1.93 -5.13
N SER A 798 -8.97 -1.32 -3.97
CA SER A 798 -9.73 -0.16 -3.52
C SER A 798 -9.51 1.08 -4.39
N ASP A 799 -8.32 1.26 -4.95
CA ASP A 799 -8.04 2.37 -5.86
C ASP A 799 -8.84 2.29 -7.17
N ILE A 800 -9.15 1.08 -7.64
CA ILE A 800 -10.03 0.87 -8.80
C ILE A 800 -11.50 0.98 -8.39
N ARG A 801 -11.89 0.42 -7.23
CA ARG A 801 -13.27 0.50 -6.73
C ARG A 801 -13.78 1.95 -6.61
N HIS A 802 -12.91 2.85 -6.16
CA HIS A 802 -13.22 4.27 -5.97
C HIS A 802 -12.86 5.15 -7.18
N ALA A 803 -12.22 4.58 -8.22
CA ALA A 803 -11.98 5.31 -9.45
C ALA A 803 -13.32 5.59 -10.13
N SER A 804 -13.42 6.70 -10.84
CA SER A 804 -14.66 7.15 -11.47
C SER A 804 -15.21 6.02 -12.35
N PRO A 805 -16.42 5.50 -12.08
CA PRO A 805 -16.97 4.43 -12.89
C PRO A 805 -17.25 4.98 -14.30
N PRO A 806 -17.04 4.16 -15.34
CA PRO A 806 -17.19 4.62 -16.73
C PRO A 806 -18.61 5.09 -17.10
N ALA A 807 -19.62 4.77 -16.27
CA ALA A 807 -21.02 5.18 -16.45
C ALA A 807 -21.31 6.65 -16.08
N GLY A 808 -20.36 7.39 -15.48
CA GLY A 808 -20.53 8.83 -15.21
C GLY A 808 -20.71 9.70 -16.46
N ARG A 809 -20.52 9.12 -17.66
CA ARG A 809 -20.73 9.78 -18.96
C ARG A 809 -22.04 9.39 -19.67
N THR A 810 -22.82 8.44 -19.16
CA THR A 810 -24.13 8.16 -19.74
C THR A 810 -25.18 9.02 -19.05
N HIS A 811 -25.67 10.02 -19.77
CA HIS A 811 -26.87 10.78 -19.44
C HIS A 811 -27.95 9.86 -18.86
N GLY A 812 -28.53 10.25 -17.72
CA GLY A 812 -29.55 9.46 -17.04
C GLY A 812 -30.78 9.20 -17.93
N PRO A 813 -31.64 8.23 -17.57
CA PRO A 813 -32.84 7.92 -18.35
C PRO A 813 -33.84 9.09 -18.48
N ASP A 814 -33.67 10.14 -17.67
CA ASP A 814 -34.50 11.35 -17.67
C ASP A 814 -33.88 12.52 -18.47
N ASP A 815 -32.75 12.31 -19.15
CA ASP A 815 -32.12 13.34 -19.97
C ASP A 815 -32.81 13.45 -21.35
N PRO A 816 -33.34 14.62 -21.73
CA PRO A 816 -33.99 14.83 -23.03
C PRO A 816 -33.06 14.59 -24.24
N ASP A 817 -31.73 14.60 -24.07
CA ASP A 817 -30.75 14.35 -25.14
C ASP A 817 -30.32 12.87 -25.26
N ALA A 818 -30.69 12.00 -24.31
CA ALA A 818 -30.42 10.55 -24.41
C ALA A 818 -31.17 9.90 -25.60
N ALA A 819 -32.33 10.45 -25.97
CA ALA A 819 -33.10 10.06 -27.16
C ALA A 819 -32.46 10.54 -28.48
N ALA A 820 -31.64 11.61 -28.43
CA ALA A 820 -30.94 12.14 -29.59
C ALA A 820 -29.62 11.39 -29.86
N LEU A 821 -28.90 10.95 -28.82
CA LEU A 821 -27.66 10.15 -28.93
C LEU A 821 -27.90 8.70 -29.39
N THR A 822 -29.11 8.19 -29.17
CA THR A 822 -29.61 6.89 -29.66
C THR A 822 -30.35 7.00 -31.00
N GLY A 823 -30.19 8.13 -31.72
CA GLY A 823 -30.82 8.40 -33.01
C GLY A 823 -30.75 7.21 -33.96
N SER A 824 -31.90 6.56 -34.18
CA SER A 824 -32.31 5.74 -35.34
C SER A 824 -31.28 4.81 -36.03
N THR A 825 -30.20 4.38 -35.37
CA THR A 825 -29.35 3.27 -35.84
C THR A 825 -29.61 2.04 -34.96
N PRO A 826 -30.31 0.99 -35.45
CA PRO A 826 -30.86 -0.08 -34.61
C PRO A 826 -29.87 -1.00 -33.86
N ASN A 827 -28.55 -0.76 -33.85
CA ASN A 827 -27.56 -1.80 -33.49
C ASN A 827 -26.28 -1.31 -32.75
N VAL A 828 -26.28 -0.18 -32.03
CA VAL A 828 -25.09 0.24 -31.23
C VAL A 828 -25.29 -0.09 -29.75
N PRO A 829 -24.50 -0.99 -29.13
CA PRO A 829 -24.60 -1.29 -27.71
C PRO A 829 -24.23 -0.08 -26.84
N ALA A 830 -25.06 0.22 -25.84
CA ALA A 830 -24.78 1.23 -24.82
C ALA A 830 -24.23 0.55 -23.56
N LEU A 831 -23.29 1.22 -22.88
CA LEU A 831 -22.82 0.76 -21.57
C LEU A 831 -23.99 0.87 -20.56
N PRO A 832 -24.36 -0.20 -19.83
CA PRO A 832 -25.44 -0.12 -18.86
C PRO A 832 -25.16 0.93 -17.78
N GLY A 833 -26.15 1.75 -17.42
CA GLY A 833 -25.99 2.84 -16.45
C GLY A 833 -25.69 2.39 -15.00
N ASN A 834 -25.85 1.11 -14.69
CA ASN A 834 -25.50 0.51 -13.40
C ASN A 834 -24.13 -0.19 -13.41
N THR A 835 -23.32 0.03 -14.45
CA THR A 835 -22.00 -0.60 -14.58
C THR A 835 -21.03 -0.10 -13.52
N THR A 836 -20.37 -1.04 -12.85
CA THR A 836 -19.25 -0.76 -11.93
C THR A 836 -18.01 -1.50 -12.40
N TRP A 837 -16.83 -1.13 -11.89
CA TRP A 837 -15.60 -1.89 -12.09
C TRP A 837 -15.71 -3.37 -11.67
N PHE A 838 -16.65 -3.69 -10.79
CA PHE A 838 -16.91 -5.06 -10.31
C PHE A 838 -17.62 -5.94 -11.34
N THR A 839 -18.35 -5.33 -12.28
CA THR A 839 -19.14 -6.03 -13.31
C THR A 839 -18.49 -6.02 -14.69
N LEU A 840 -17.31 -5.40 -14.82
CA LEU A 840 -16.57 -5.30 -16.06
C LEU A 840 -15.46 -6.36 -16.13
N PRO A 841 -15.16 -6.91 -17.31
CA PRO A 841 -14.01 -7.77 -17.50
C PRO A 841 -12.73 -6.94 -17.44
N LEU A 842 -11.85 -7.25 -16.49
CA LEU A 842 -10.55 -6.58 -16.34
C LEU A 842 -9.44 -7.59 -16.59
N ALA A 843 -8.56 -7.28 -17.54
CA ALA A 843 -7.28 -7.95 -17.70
C ALA A 843 -6.51 -7.84 -16.38
N THR A 844 -6.22 -8.99 -15.80
CA THR A 844 -5.66 -9.17 -14.47
C THR A 844 -4.51 -10.14 -14.56
N ASN A 845 -3.36 -9.77 -14.02
CA ASN A 845 -2.28 -10.73 -13.81
C ASN A 845 -2.70 -11.64 -12.64
N VAL A 846 -2.88 -12.93 -12.90
CA VAL A 846 -3.41 -13.90 -11.93
C VAL A 846 -2.34 -14.52 -11.05
N VAL A 847 -1.08 -14.47 -11.49
CA VAL A 847 0.07 -14.95 -10.71
C VAL A 847 0.51 -13.88 -9.72
N VAL A 848 0.60 -12.64 -10.19
CA VAL A 848 0.81 -11.45 -9.38
C VAL A 848 -0.50 -10.69 -9.38
N PRO A 849 -1.40 -10.89 -8.39
CA PRO A 849 -2.80 -10.46 -8.43
C PRO A 849 -2.94 -8.94 -8.52
N SER A 850 -2.81 -8.43 -9.74
CA SER A 850 -2.61 -7.03 -10.10
C SER A 850 -3.42 -6.73 -11.35
N ILE A 851 -4.14 -5.61 -11.33
CA ILE A 851 -4.94 -5.16 -12.47
C ILE A 851 -4.21 -3.99 -13.11
N PRO A 852 -3.41 -4.19 -14.17
CA PRO A 852 -2.60 -3.14 -14.78
C PRO A 852 -3.45 -1.97 -15.33
N THR A 853 -2.87 -0.77 -15.31
CA THR A 853 -3.49 0.40 -15.93
C THR A 853 -3.39 0.39 -17.45
N LEU A 854 -2.34 -0.23 -18.00
CA LEU A 854 -2.16 -0.44 -19.44
C LEU A 854 -1.51 -1.80 -19.75
N LEU A 855 -1.82 -2.31 -20.93
CA LEU A 855 -1.32 -3.56 -21.48
C LEU A 855 -0.38 -3.27 -22.64
N HIS A 856 0.82 -3.86 -22.62
CA HIS A 856 1.83 -3.70 -23.66
C HIS A 856 2.09 -5.05 -24.36
N PHE A 857 1.68 -5.15 -25.62
CA PHE A 857 1.75 -6.38 -26.42
C PHE A 857 3.09 -6.53 -27.15
N ASN A 858 4.20 -6.44 -26.41
CA ASN A 858 5.58 -6.54 -26.91
C ASN A 858 6.00 -7.95 -27.40
N GLY A 859 5.17 -8.97 -27.18
CA GLY A 859 5.41 -10.36 -27.57
C GLY A 859 4.58 -10.82 -28.77
N ASP A 860 3.80 -11.90 -28.60
CA ASP A 860 2.96 -12.46 -29.67
C ASP A 860 1.89 -11.48 -30.15
N LYS A 861 2.07 -10.98 -31.38
CA LYS A 861 1.19 -10.00 -32.00
C LYS A 861 -0.20 -10.56 -32.35
N SER A 862 -0.41 -11.88 -32.33
CA SER A 862 -1.74 -12.49 -32.53
C SER A 862 -2.76 -12.06 -31.44
N MET A 863 -2.27 -11.64 -30.28
CA MET A 863 -3.10 -11.14 -29.18
C MET A 863 -3.71 -9.78 -29.47
N LEU A 864 -3.10 -8.95 -30.34
CA LEU A 864 -3.62 -7.63 -30.70
C LEU A 864 -5.01 -7.70 -31.36
N ASP A 865 -5.35 -8.84 -31.96
CA ASP A 865 -6.66 -9.04 -32.57
C ASP A 865 -7.60 -9.89 -31.70
N SER A 866 -7.07 -10.91 -31.02
CA SER A 866 -7.90 -11.80 -30.20
C SER A 866 -8.28 -11.24 -28.83
N TRP A 867 -7.51 -10.29 -28.28
CA TRP A 867 -7.77 -9.71 -26.95
C TRP A 867 -8.46 -8.35 -27.01
N TRP A 868 -8.38 -7.63 -28.13
CA TRP A 868 -9.07 -6.34 -28.28
C TRP A 868 -10.58 -6.44 -27.98
N PRO A 869 -11.33 -7.46 -28.46
CA PRO A 869 -12.74 -7.62 -28.14
C PRO A 869 -13.04 -7.93 -26.67
N LYS A 870 -12.02 -8.28 -25.87
CA LYS A 870 -12.17 -8.62 -24.44
C LYS A 870 -12.10 -7.39 -23.53
N LEU A 871 -11.58 -6.26 -24.02
CA LEU A 871 -11.54 -5.02 -23.25
C LEU A 871 -12.96 -4.52 -22.96
N TRP A 872 -13.21 -4.14 -21.71
CA TRP A 872 -14.54 -3.82 -21.22
C TRP A 872 -15.27 -2.73 -22.02
N PHE A 873 -14.53 -1.74 -22.56
CA PHE A 873 -15.10 -0.63 -23.33
C PHE A 873 -15.28 -0.96 -24.81
N GLN A 874 -14.66 -2.02 -25.32
CA GLN A 874 -14.64 -2.30 -26.76
C GLN A 874 -16.05 -2.49 -27.35
N PRO A 875 -16.96 -3.27 -26.71
CA PRO A 875 -18.33 -3.42 -27.21
C PRO A 875 -19.13 -2.12 -27.26
N PHE A 876 -18.74 -1.13 -26.45
CA PHE A 876 -19.46 0.12 -26.22
C PHE A 876 -18.72 1.34 -26.79
N SER A 877 -17.60 1.15 -27.49
CA SER A 877 -16.71 2.27 -27.86
C SER A 877 -17.42 3.34 -28.69
N ARG A 878 -18.33 2.94 -29.59
CA ARG A 878 -19.11 3.90 -30.40
C ARG A 878 -20.10 4.72 -29.58
N SER A 879 -20.75 4.13 -28.57
CA SER A 879 -21.70 4.86 -27.71
C SER A 879 -20.95 5.75 -26.72
N LEU A 880 -19.83 5.27 -26.16
CA LEU A 880 -18.97 6.05 -25.27
C LEU A 880 -18.36 7.26 -25.99
N LEU A 881 -17.94 7.12 -27.25
CA LEU A 881 -17.45 8.25 -28.07
C LEU A 881 -18.52 9.31 -28.33
N ARG A 882 -19.79 8.92 -28.53
CA ARG A 882 -20.88 9.88 -28.75
C ARG A 882 -21.25 10.65 -27.48
N ALA A 883 -21.00 10.05 -26.32
CA ALA A 883 -21.38 10.59 -25.01
C ALA A 883 -20.33 11.54 -24.40
N THR A 884 -19.17 11.76 -25.05
CA THR A 884 -18.21 12.77 -24.59
C THR A 884 -18.71 14.19 -24.88
N ASP A 885 -18.49 15.10 -23.94
CA ASP A 885 -18.89 16.51 -24.03
C ASP A 885 -18.50 17.09 -25.40
N GLY A 886 -19.48 17.67 -26.11
CA GLY A 886 -19.27 18.22 -27.46
C GLY A 886 -19.80 17.37 -28.62
N GLY A 887 -20.32 16.15 -28.37
CA GLY A 887 -21.06 15.37 -29.36
C GLY A 887 -20.24 15.09 -30.63
N ILE A 888 -19.21 14.26 -30.51
CA ILE A 888 -18.40 13.88 -31.67
C ILE A 888 -19.23 12.92 -32.53
N ASP A 889 -19.54 13.33 -33.76
CA ASP A 889 -20.23 12.48 -34.72
C ASP A 889 -19.37 11.23 -35.00
N ALA A 890 -19.98 10.05 -35.02
CA ALA A 890 -19.27 8.77 -35.15
C ALA A 890 -18.62 8.58 -36.54
N ASP A 891 -18.88 9.51 -37.46
CA ASP A 891 -18.30 9.60 -38.80
C ASP A 891 -17.08 10.55 -38.87
N VAL A 892 -16.68 11.19 -37.76
CA VAL A 892 -15.45 12.00 -37.67
C VAL A 892 -14.23 11.09 -37.50
N PRO A 893 -13.15 11.27 -38.27
CA PRO A 893 -11.90 10.55 -38.06
C PRO A 893 -11.41 10.72 -36.62
N VAL A 894 -11.00 9.60 -35.99
CA VAL A 894 -10.55 9.58 -34.59
C VAL A 894 -9.46 10.64 -34.32
N GLY A 895 -8.59 10.95 -35.29
CA GLY A 895 -7.59 12.00 -35.11
C GLY A 895 -8.15 13.41 -34.89
N ASP A 896 -9.23 13.76 -35.57
CA ASP A 896 -9.85 15.10 -35.47
C ASP A 896 -10.69 15.22 -34.20
N ALA A 897 -11.30 14.10 -33.77
CA ALA A 897 -12.07 13.97 -32.54
C ALA A 897 -11.24 14.18 -31.26
N LEU A 898 -9.96 13.80 -31.30
CA LEU A 898 -9.08 13.75 -30.13
C LEU A 898 -8.37 15.06 -29.82
N GLY A 899 -8.50 16.09 -30.66
CA GLY A 899 -7.72 17.33 -30.52
C GLY A 899 -6.21 17.04 -30.54
N LEU A 900 -5.76 16.14 -31.42
CA LEU A 900 -4.36 15.76 -31.53
C LEU A 900 -3.47 17.01 -31.65
N ARG A 901 -2.41 17.03 -30.84
CA ARG A 901 -1.38 18.07 -30.93
C ARG A 901 -0.31 17.58 -31.87
N GLU A 902 -0.19 18.22 -33.02
CA GLU A 902 1.03 18.13 -33.83
C GLU A 902 2.12 18.98 -33.17
N PRO A 903 3.35 18.46 -33.04
CA PRO A 903 4.47 19.19 -32.43
C PRO A 903 4.84 20.50 -33.11
#